data_AF-A0A0D4C1X8-F1
#
_entry.id   AF-A0A0D4C1X8-F1
#
_cell.length_a   1.000
_cell.length_b   1.000
_cell.length_c   1.000
_cell.angle_alpha   90.00
_cell.angle_beta   90.00
_cell.angle_gamma   90.00
#
_symmetry.space_group_name_H-M   'P 1'
#
loop_
_entity.id
_entity.type
_entity.pdbx_description
1 polymer ?
#
loop_
_entity_poly.entity_id
_entity_poly.type
_entity_poly.pdbx_seq_one_letter_code
_entity_poly.pdbx_strand_id
1 'polypeptide(L)'
;MGLATAVALSVAVVGFSGTANATPIHAPTIPSEQTAPPTGSDTKPSTNPAASEPAASNSPAPSTTASATPSTPSSTAPPSGNSTPSSAPPSNTAKPSSSKPVGKSPQATKPAALPPGVPDPLDPTDPKIYNSSNPAGTGIPKSVANNFGSASTPGSYQIGSPKPGGKSTGVVPAGLESYYSQSISWESCADYGNGDYYTGSAYTCGYAIVPLDYAQPNGPTIAVAMLKIHKSGGNAKRQNLFMDPGGPGFPGMSLANNVGGYFSQAKLLDDYDLIGFDPRGVGSSAPSIQCASDTFIDAQHQGSDLLTSADLNKTLERNTQACYNNTGKGFGINGEDFIANVGTNNVVKDLDVLRSVVGDSRINYLGFSYGTSIAYHYELQFPANIRAMIIDGVVNPLENNPAEAAKFKDITGNSEVDPNDQIKGFQATFEQFAASCASNDGFDYNGTKVPCALGTSTDKATLQANYQAISQQAWGAQTYGSNSLNRPVSFQDFTNATIEAMYSESLWPQLNAGLTAAKNNEDVADLLSLSDQYWQRSPEGRYQSTTSAAFPTISCVDNGSTPPVDDATAKKNILETYRVAPFTDPGKNADGSQRGLEPQVDWCTYYKVKGTLAKGVEIKALSNVLVISTTYDPATPYPNGVVLAKLTGSTLLTVAGNDHTSYLGSHDCANQIADTYLKTLTIPTDITGATGVSTKDIYSKVITGNECQVDTQWRAVPKAADAASSPGKQVTLSASGLARGSNYSVTVQQKSAQSKQRAALLAAPAPIISVKSVTASADGTISLPVTVPADAAVGDYSITVTGIEDINQVLAPAIGTLTLVKATVPSTPTTTPPTTPATSPGSTPVVKPAGNITDPGQNAGGELPNTGADVRWPVLGAGGLLIAGLALYLGSLQRRRAKH
;
A
#
# COMPACT_ATOMS: atom_id res chain seq x y z
N MET A 1 40.14 -10.75 -17.79
CA MET A 1 41.28 -10.94 -16.86
C MET A 1 41.71 -9.58 -16.35
N GLY A 2 42.20 -9.48 -15.10
CA GLY A 2 42.94 -8.30 -14.63
C GLY A 2 42.15 -7.29 -13.78
N LEU A 3 42.52 -7.20 -12.51
CA LEU A 3 41.88 -6.46 -11.41
C LEU A 3 41.87 -4.92 -11.53
N ALA A 4 40.93 -4.36 -10.77
CA ALA A 4 40.80 -2.99 -10.31
C ALA A 4 42.03 -2.37 -9.60
N THR A 5 42.07 -1.02 -9.59
CA THR A 5 42.49 -0.20 -8.43
C THR A 5 41.77 1.15 -8.45
N ALA A 6 41.63 1.81 -7.30
CA ALA A 6 41.04 3.15 -7.16
C ALA A 6 42.04 4.18 -6.59
N VAL A 7 41.87 5.47 -6.92
CA VAL A 7 42.51 6.62 -6.25
C VAL A 7 41.52 7.78 -6.19
N ALA A 8 41.43 8.45 -5.04
CA ALA A 8 40.71 9.71 -4.85
C ALA A 8 41.69 10.89 -4.81
N LEU A 9 41.22 12.12 -5.04
CA LEU A 9 42.02 13.34 -4.90
C LEU A 9 41.33 14.35 -3.97
N SER A 10 41.99 14.66 -2.86
CA SER A 10 41.53 15.66 -1.88
C SER A 10 42.27 17.00 -2.08
N VAL A 11 41.58 18.12 -1.85
CA VAL A 11 42.22 19.44 -1.74
C VAL A 11 42.51 19.72 -0.26
N ALA A 12 43.72 20.21 0.04
CA ALA A 12 44.22 20.37 1.39
C ALA A 12 43.91 21.74 2.01
N VAL A 13 43.74 21.78 3.33
CA VAL A 13 43.82 23.00 4.15
C VAL A 13 44.75 22.75 5.34
N VAL A 14 45.62 23.72 5.61
CA VAL A 14 46.59 23.76 6.72
C VAL A 14 45.83 23.87 8.05
N GLY A 15 46.20 23.25 9.17
CA GLY A 15 47.45 22.55 9.50
C GLY A 15 48.12 23.18 10.72
N PHE A 16 47.70 22.80 11.93
CA PHE A 16 48.37 23.21 13.18
C PHE A 16 48.44 22.05 14.19
N SER A 17 49.49 22.04 15.01
CA SER A 17 49.92 20.89 15.81
C SER A 17 49.55 20.98 17.29
N GLY A 18 49.18 19.85 17.89
CA GLY A 18 49.04 19.69 19.35
C GLY A 18 49.41 18.26 19.76
N THR A 19 50.58 18.06 20.38
CA THR A 19 51.15 16.75 20.71
C THR A 19 50.98 16.37 22.18
N ALA A 20 50.56 15.14 22.46
CA ALA A 20 50.78 14.48 23.74
C ALA A 20 50.97 12.96 23.54
N ASN A 21 52.05 12.40 24.08
CA ASN A 21 52.36 10.97 24.03
C ASN A 21 51.91 10.26 25.32
N ALA A 22 51.36 9.06 25.21
CA ALA A 22 51.66 7.93 26.11
C ALA A 22 51.14 6.60 25.54
N THR A 23 51.92 5.53 25.69
CA THR A 23 51.60 4.12 25.40
C THR A 23 52.26 3.26 26.50
N PRO A 24 52.19 1.90 26.48
CA PRO A 24 51.06 0.98 26.27
C PRO A 24 50.91 0.01 27.49
N ILE A 25 50.18 -1.13 27.34
CA ILE A 25 50.60 -2.52 27.66
C ILE A 25 49.48 -3.50 28.17
N HIS A 26 49.43 -4.67 27.52
CA HIS A 26 48.89 -6.02 27.87
C HIS A 26 47.42 -6.30 28.28
N ALA A 27 46.85 -7.31 27.60
CA ALA A 27 45.86 -8.29 28.10
C ALA A 27 46.58 -9.50 28.77
N PRO A 28 45.87 -10.52 29.29
CA PRO A 28 45.83 -11.78 28.51
C PRO A 28 44.64 -12.76 28.73
N THR A 29 44.39 -13.57 27.68
CA THR A 29 43.98 -15.01 27.64
C THR A 29 42.76 -15.60 28.39
N ILE A 30 42.09 -16.50 27.66
CA ILE A 30 41.09 -17.52 28.07
C ILE A 30 41.82 -18.78 28.59
N PRO A 31 41.15 -19.70 29.30
CA PRO A 31 41.12 -21.10 28.81
C PRO A 31 39.74 -21.79 28.91
N SER A 32 39.58 -22.87 28.11
CA SER A 32 38.39 -23.76 28.06
C SER A 32 38.62 -25.05 28.85
N GLU A 33 37.57 -25.79 29.23
CA GLU A 33 37.31 -27.18 28.76
C GLU A 33 36.00 -27.82 29.30
N GLN A 34 35.77 -29.10 28.96
CA GLN A 34 34.53 -29.89 29.06
C GLN A 34 34.41 -30.71 30.37
N THR A 35 33.20 -31.20 30.72
CA THR A 35 32.87 -32.64 31.01
C THR A 35 31.47 -32.85 31.61
N ALA A 36 30.95 -34.09 31.52
CA ALA A 36 29.74 -34.65 32.18
C ALA A 36 29.79 -36.20 32.08
N PRO A 37 28.87 -37.01 32.67
CA PRO A 37 27.92 -36.83 33.78
C PRO A 37 28.28 -37.77 34.99
N PRO A 38 27.36 -38.12 35.93
CA PRO A 38 26.76 -39.48 35.92
C PRO A 38 25.32 -39.64 36.51
N THR A 39 24.90 -40.89 36.73
CA THR A 39 23.53 -41.46 36.90
C THR A 39 23.00 -41.66 38.35
N GLY A 40 21.67 -41.83 38.54
CA GLY A 40 21.12 -42.54 39.73
C GLY A 40 19.58 -42.52 40.00
N SER A 41 18.90 -43.66 39.73
CA SER A 41 17.85 -44.41 40.50
C SER A 41 17.11 -43.78 41.73
N ASP A 42 15.86 -44.13 42.14
CA ASP A 42 14.96 -45.28 41.84
C ASP A 42 13.48 -45.08 42.38
N THR A 43 12.62 -46.11 42.26
CA THR A 43 11.41 -46.48 43.09
C THR A 43 9.93 -46.41 42.58
N LYS A 44 9.55 -47.36 41.70
CA LYS A 44 8.53 -48.45 41.89
C LYS A 44 7.00 -48.17 42.24
N PRO A 45 6.06 -49.17 42.34
CA PRO A 45 5.01 -49.35 41.28
C PRO A 45 3.55 -49.66 41.73
N SER A 46 2.63 -49.84 40.76
CA SER A 46 1.44 -50.74 40.82
C SER A 46 0.87 -50.99 39.40
N THR A 47 1.15 -52.12 38.73
CA THR A 47 0.38 -53.40 38.63
C THR A 47 -0.95 -53.39 37.85
N ASN A 48 -1.04 -54.31 36.88
CA ASN A 48 -2.12 -54.58 35.89
C ASN A 48 -3.08 -55.70 36.41
N PRO A 49 -4.20 -56.15 35.76
CA PRO A 49 -4.19 -56.82 34.42
C PRO A 49 -5.47 -56.80 33.51
N ALA A 50 -5.28 -56.97 32.17
CA ALA A 50 -6.17 -57.65 31.16
C ALA A 50 -7.65 -57.19 30.95
N ALA A 51 -8.32 -57.28 29.78
CA ALA A 51 -8.06 -57.50 28.33
C ALA A 51 -9.37 -57.03 27.56
N SER A 52 -9.74 -57.27 26.27
CA SER A 52 -9.40 -58.20 25.17
C SER A 52 -9.81 -57.62 23.77
N GLU A 53 -9.66 -58.40 22.69
CA GLU A 53 -10.03 -58.14 21.27
C GLU A 53 -11.43 -58.71 20.85
N PRO A 54 -11.94 -58.64 19.58
CA PRO A 54 -12.02 -57.51 18.61
C PRO A 54 -13.36 -57.42 17.76
N ALA A 55 -13.42 -56.43 16.86
CA ALA A 55 -13.98 -56.46 15.47
C ALA A 55 -15.45 -56.08 15.09
N ALA A 56 -15.53 -55.29 14.00
CA ALA A 56 -16.46 -55.32 12.83
C ALA A 56 -17.91 -54.72 12.81
N SER A 57 -18.03 -53.62 12.03
CA SER A 57 -18.99 -53.39 10.90
C SER A 57 -20.39 -52.74 11.07
N ASN A 58 -20.72 -51.94 10.03
CA ASN A 58 -22.02 -51.61 9.42
C ASN A 58 -23.05 -50.64 10.07
N SER A 59 -23.81 -49.98 9.16
CA SER A 59 -24.84 -48.95 9.38
C SER A 59 -26.22 -49.50 9.74
N PRO A 60 -27.17 -48.62 10.12
CA PRO A 60 -28.47 -48.66 9.42
C PRO A 60 -29.19 -47.30 9.21
N ALA A 61 -30.22 -47.33 8.35
CA ALA A 61 -31.39 -46.43 8.30
C ALA A 61 -32.64 -47.30 7.99
N PRO A 62 -33.89 -46.88 8.28
CA PRO A 62 -34.87 -46.74 7.16
C PRO A 62 -36.12 -45.82 7.36
N SER A 63 -36.81 -45.52 6.23
CA SER A 63 -38.29 -45.38 6.03
C SER A 63 -39.14 -44.30 6.75
N THR A 64 -40.23 -43.70 6.22
CA THR A 64 -40.87 -43.44 4.87
C THR A 64 -41.96 -42.31 5.10
N THR A 65 -43.03 -41.94 4.34
CA THR A 65 -43.79 -42.43 3.15
C THR A 65 -44.75 -41.32 2.60
N ALA A 66 -45.03 -41.28 1.27
CA ALA A 66 -46.29 -40.85 0.58
C ALA A 66 -46.87 -39.39 0.75
N SER A 67 -47.66 -38.79 -0.18
CA SER A 67 -47.96 -38.96 -1.63
C SER A 67 -48.90 -37.83 -2.13
N ALA A 68 -48.90 -37.48 -3.45
CA ALA A 68 -50.09 -37.20 -4.32
C ALA A 68 -49.81 -36.31 -5.58
N THR A 69 -50.57 -36.54 -6.67
CA THR A 69 -50.61 -35.80 -7.96
C THR A 69 -52.09 -35.57 -8.39
N PRO A 70 -52.46 -34.71 -9.38
CA PRO A 70 -52.37 -34.96 -10.84
C PRO A 70 -51.92 -33.67 -11.63
N SER A 71 -52.13 -33.35 -12.93
CA SER A 71 -52.99 -33.86 -14.05
C SER A 71 -52.43 -33.43 -15.44
N THR A 72 -53.07 -33.85 -16.55
CA THR A 72 -52.90 -33.32 -17.93
C THR A 72 -54.25 -33.18 -18.65
N PRO A 73 -54.31 -32.57 -19.87
CA PRO A 73 -54.72 -33.37 -21.05
C PRO A 73 -54.07 -32.99 -22.42
N SER A 74 -54.42 -33.73 -23.48
CA SER A 74 -53.94 -33.66 -24.89
C SER A 74 -54.68 -32.59 -25.76
N SER A 75 -54.56 -32.41 -27.09
CA SER A 75 -54.16 -33.22 -28.29
C SER A 75 -53.78 -32.26 -29.47
N THR A 76 -53.34 -32.61 -30.71
CA THR A 76 -53.87 -33.51 -31.77
C THR A 76 -52.81 -33.91 -32.85
N ALA A 77 -53.18 -34.79 -33.80
CA ALA A 77 -52.47 -35.26 -35.01
C ALA A 77 -53.53 -35.92 -35.96
N PRO A 78 -53.24 -36.78 -36.98
CA PRO A 78 -52.04 -37.11 -37.81
C PRO A 78 -52.37 -36.74 -39.30
N PRO A 79 -52.02 -37.46 -40.41
CA PRO A 79 -50.98 -38.47 -40.76
C PRO A 79 -50.04 -37.90 -41.88
N SER A 80 -49.41 -38.56 -42.88
CA SER A 80 -49.26 -39.95 -43.44
C SER A 80 -47.97 -39.97 -44.32
N GLY A 81 -47.41 -41.08 -44.83
CA GLY A 81 -47.67 -42.52 -44.68
C GLY A 81 -47.12 -43.36 -45.87
N ASN A 82 -46.72 -44.62 -45.62
CA ASN A 82 -46.26 -45.67 -46.57
C ASN A 82 -44.92 -45.44 -47.34
N SER A 83 -44.08 -46.44 -47.65
CA SER A 83 -44.09 -47.91 -47.32
C SER A 83 -42.69 -48.55 -47.45
N THR A 84 -42.52 -49.79 -46.99
CA THR A 84 -41.24 -50.53 -46.79
C THR A 84 -41.10 -51.78 -47.73
N PRO A 85 -40.35 -52.88 -47.44
CA PRO A 85 -38.89 -53.04 -47.64
C PRO A 85 -38.43 -54.36 -48.34
N SER A 86 -37.14 -54.48 -48.70
CA SER A 86 -36.35 -55.74 -48.87
C SER A 86 -34.90 -55.43 -49.29
N SER A 87 -33.86 -56.28 -49.10
CA SER A 87 -33.70 -57.55 -48.36
C SER A 87 -32.20 -57.78 -48.03
N ALA A 88 -31.89 -58.73 -47.14
CA ALA A 88 -30.57 -58.93 -46.50
C ALA A 88 -29.68 -60.02 -47.21
N PRO A 89 -28.48 -60.41 -46.68
CA PRO A 89 -27.33 -60.80 -47.52
C PRO A 89 -26.88 -62.28 -47.36
N PRO A 90 -25.67 -62.62 -47.87
CA PRO A 90 -24.79 -63.59 -47.22
C PRO A 90 -23.42 -63.00 -46.82
N SER A 91 -22.75 -63.65 -45.87
CA SER A 91 -21.46 -63.25 -45.28
C SER A 91 -20.26 -64.04 -45.84
N ASN A 92 -19.04 -63.49 -45.74
CA ASN A 92 -18.01 -64.05 -44.83
C ASN A 92 -16.67 -63.28 -44.76
N THR A 93 -16.08 -63.34 -43.55
CA THR A 93 -14.63 -63.29 -43.23
C THR A 93 -13.74 -62.17 -43.79
N ALA A 94 -13.60 -61.07 -43.02
CA ALA A 94 -12.30 -60.51 -42.60
C ALA A 94 -12.48 -59.56 -41.39
N LYS A 95 -11.48 -59.47 -40.49
CA LYS A 95 -11.44 -58.54 -39.34
C LYS A 95 -10.21 -57.60 -39.48
N PRO A 96 -10.14 -56.46 -38.78
CA PRO A 96 -10.48 -55.17 -39.36
C PRO A 96 -9.25 -54.29 -39.64
N SER A 97 -9.38 -53.35 -40.58
CA SER A 97 -8.47 -52.22 -40.76
C SER A 97 -9.26 -50.92 -40.67
N SER A 98 -8.70 -49.90 -40.03
CA SER A 98 -9.42 -48.69 -39.61
C SER A 98 -9.60 -47.66 -40.74
N SER A 99 -10.83 -47.21 -40.93
CA SER A 99 -11.16 -46.09 -41.83
C SER A 99 -10.78 -44.73 -41.22
N LYS A 100 -10.34 -43.81 -42.08
CA LYS A 100 -9.70 -42.51 -41.77
C LYS A 100 -10.50 -41.59 -40.82
N PRO A 101 -9.83 -40.74 -40.02
CA PRO A 101 -10.47 -39.73 -39.17
C PRO A 101 -11.01 -38.53 -39.95
N VAL A 102 -11.93 -37.79 -39.33
CA VAL A 102 -12.50 -36.52 -39.82
C VAL A 102 -11.62 -35.34 -39.38
N GLY A 103 -11.54 -34.30 -40.24
CA GLY A 103 -11.23 -32.90 -39.91
C GLY A 103 -10.12 -32.62 -38.90
N LYS A 104 -8.92 -32.25 -39.38
CA LYS A 104 -7.94 -31.53 -38.54
C LYS A 104 -8.52 -30.18 -38.11
N SER A 105 -8.38 -29.84 -36.83
CA SER A 105 -8.45 -28.45 -36.36
C SER A 105 -7.37 -27.59 -37.05
N PRO A 106 -7.53 -26.26 -37.19
CA PRO A 106 -6.47 -25.39 -37.70
C PRO A 106 -5.16 -25.65 -36.96
N GLN A 107 -4.13 -26.02 -37.72
CA GLN A 107 -2.83 -26.33 -37.15
C GLN A 107 -2.18 -25.02 -36.70
N ALA A 108 -1.99 -24.86 -35.38
CA ALA A 108 -1.43 -23.65 -34.81
C ALA A 108 -0.14 -23.26 -35.54
N THR A 109 -0.07 -21.99 -35.97
CA THR A 109 1.14 -21.43 -36.55
C THR A 109 2.26 -21.55 -35.53
N LYS A 110 3.40 -22.11 -35.95
CA LYS A 110 4.60 -22.13 -35.11
C LYS A 110 4.88 -20.69 -34.66
N PRO A 111 5.19 -20.44 -33.37
CA PRO A 111 5.59 -19.11 -32.91
C PRO A 111 6.71 -18.53 -33.78
N ALA A 112 6.78 -17.20 -33.86
CA ALA A 112 7.95 -16.53 -34.39
C ALA A 112 9.19 -17.02 -33.64
N ALA A 113 10.30 -17.24 -34.34
CA ALA A 113 11.51 -17.67 -33.67
C ALA A 113 11.98 -16.55 -32.72
N LEU A 114 12.24 -16.89 -31.46
CA LEU A 114 12.79 -15.97 -30.48
C LEU A 114 14.12 -15.38 -30.98
N PRO A 115 14.48 -14.13 -30.59
CA PRO A 115 15.70 -13.49 -31.05
C PRO A 115 16.96 -14.31 -30.71
N PRO A 116 18.02 -14.27 -31.54
CA PRO A 116 19.24 -15.04 -31.30
C PRO A 116 19.86 -14.74 -29.92
N GLY A 117 19.86 -15.73 -29.04
CA GLY A 117 20.39 -15.64 -27.67
C GLY A 117 19.32 -15.54 -26.58
N VAL A 118 18.06 -15.28 -26.92
CA VAL A 118 16.94 -15.30 -25.97
C VAL A 118 16.53 -16.76 -25.69
N PRO A 119 16.53 -17.25 -24.43
CA PRO A 119 16.05 -18.58 -24.11
C PRO A 119 14.53 -18.70 -24.27
N ASP A 120 14.03 -19.89 -24.60
CA ASP A 120 12.60 -20.19 -24.52
C ASP A 120 12.19 -20.39 -23.05
N PRO A 121 11.35 -19.52 -22.45
CA PRO A 121 10.95 -19.65 -21.05
C PRO A 121 10.17 -20.94 -20.77
N LEU A 122 9.70 -21.68 -21.79
CA LEU A 122 8.97 -22.94 -21.68
C LEU A 122 9.77 -24.18 -22.11
N ASP A 123 11.07 -24.08 -22.44
CA ASP A 123 11.89 -25.26 -22.78
C ASP A 123 12.07 -26.18 -21.55
N PRO A 124 11.43 -27.37 -21.52
CA PRO A 124 11.50 -28.28 -20.37
C PRO A 124 12.87 -28.95 -20.20
N THR A 125 13.82 -28.69 -21.11
CA THR A 125 15.16 -29.30 -21.12
C THR A 125 16.26 -28.39 -20.57
N ASP A 126 16.03 -27.07 -20.39
CA ASP A 126 17.02 -26.21 -19.73
C ASP A 126 16.92 -26.31 -18.19
N PRO A 127 17.90 -26.92 -17.49
CA PRO A 127 17.88 -27.02 -16.04
C PRO A 127 18.05 -25.66 -15.34
N LYS A 128 18.57 -24.62 -16.01
CA LYS A 128 18.63 -23.26 -15.44
C LYS A 128 17.25 -22.64 -15.34
N ILE A 129 16.32 -23.05 -16.20
CA ILE A 129 14.95 -22.56 -16.24
C ILE A 129 14.07 -23.49 -15.37
N TYR A 130 14.18 -24.82 -15.52
CA TYR A 130 13.30 -25.78 -14.85
C TYR A 130 13.80 -26.33 -13.49
N ASN A 131 15.09 -26.23 -13.17
CA ASN A 131 15.70 -26.86 -12.00
C ASN A 131 16.63 -25.91 -11.23
N SER A 132 16.31 -24.60 -11.18
CA SER A 132 17.06 -23.66 -10.36
C SER A 132 16.83 -23.94 -8.87
N SER A 133 17.88 -24.44 -8.21
CA SER A 133 17.92 -24.64 -6.75
C SER A 133 17.82 -23.34 -5.93
N ASN A 134 17.85 -22.18 -6.59
CA ASN A 134 17.66 -20.87 -5.99
C ASN A 134 16.63 -20.09 -6.84
N PRO A 135 15.32 -20.27 -6.59
CA PRO A 135 14.26 -19.86 -7.51
C PRO A 135 13.77 -18.42 -7.26
N ALA A 136 14.64 -17.57 -6.73
CA ALA A 136 14.61 -16.12 -6.79
C ALA A 136 16.06 -15.61 -6.64
N GLY A 137 16.31 -14.32 -6.87
CA GLY A 137 17.61 -13.70 -6.59
C GLY A 137 18.01 -13.77 -5.11
N THR A 138 17.01 -13.90 -4.23
CA THR A 138 17.10 -13.87 -2.77
C THR A 138 17.41 -15.24 -2.15
N GLY A 139 18.70 -15.50 -1.92
CA GLY A 139 19.10 -16.54 -0.97
C GLY A 139 18.58 -16.23 0.45
N ILE A 140 18.46 -17.25 1.31
CA ILE A 140 18.06 -17.04 2.71
C ILE A 140 19.04 -16.06 3.38
N PRO A 141 18.58 -14.94 3.96
CA PRO A 141 19.46 -13.96 4.59
C PRO A 141 20.30 -14.59 5.70
N LYS A 142 21.53 -14.08 5.91
CA LYS A 142 22.42 -14.60 6.96
C LYS A 142 21.77 -14.50 8.34
N SER A 143 21.02 -13.43 8.61
CA SER A 143 20.27 -13.22 9.85
C SER A 143 19.26 -14.35 10.10
N VAL A 144 18.54 -14.78 9.07
CA VAL A 144 17.59 -15.90 9.12
C VAL A 144 18.32 -17.22 9.35
N ALA A 145 19.45 -17.44 8.68
CA ALA A 145 20.26 -18.64 8.86
C ALA A 145 20.90 -18.73 10.26
N ASN A 146 21.34 -17.60 10.82
CA ASN A 146 21.97 -17.51 12.13
C ASN A 146 20.95 -17.60 13.29
N ASN A 147 19.76 -17.00 13.15
CA ASN A 147 18.72 -17.02 14.18
C ASN A 147 17.84 -18.29 14.16
N PHE A 148 17.58 -18.87 12.98
CA PHE A 148 16.58 -19.93 12.81
C PHE A 148 17.11 -21.22 12.14
N GLY A 149 18.39 -21.27 11.75
CA GLY A 149 18.97 -22.43 11.04
C GLY A 149 19.12 -23.67 11.91
N SER A 150 18.74 -24.84 11.35
CA SER A 150 18.90 -26.13 12.02
C SER A 150 20.33 -26.64 11.94
N ALA A 151 21.00 -26.72 13.10
CA ALA A 151 22.36 -27.27 13.22
C ALA A 151 22.45 -28.77 12.82
N SER A 152 21.34 -29.52 12.83
CA SER A 152 21.30 -30.93 12.42
C SER A 152 20.93 -31.13 10.94
N THR A 153 20.37 -30.12 10.27
CA THR A 153 19.74 -30.27 8.96
C THR A 153 19.96 -29.02 8.10
N PRO A 154 21.07 -28.94 7.34
CA PRO A 154 21.39 -27.79 6.49
C PRO A 154 20.26 -27.46 5.51
N GLY A 155 19.90 -26.17 5.42
CA GLY A 155 18.77 -25.70 4.60
C GLY A 155 17.38 -25.89 5.22
N SER A 156 17.30 -26.43 6.44
CA SER A 156 16.09 -26.41 7.27
C SER A 156 16.17 -25.29 8.31
N TYR A 157 15.06 -24.58 8.50
CA TYR A 157 14.92 -23.47 9.44
C TYR A 157 13.71 -23.72 10.33
N GLN A 158 13.77 -23.29 11.59
CA GLN A 158 12.66 -23.42 12.55
C GLN A 158 12.46 -22.10 13.29
N ILE A 159 11.28 -21.52 13.14
CA ILE A 159 10.87 -20.31 13.87
C ILE A 159 10.13 -20.79 15.13
N GLY A 160 10.59 -20.35 16.29
CA GLY A 160 10.02 -20.77 17.58
C GLY A 160 8.76 -20.01 17.97
N SER A 161 8.28 -20.28 19.19
CA SER A 161 7.31 -19.41 19.87
C SER A 161 7.94 -18.05 20.22
N PRO A 162 7.13 -16.98 20.41
CA PRO A 162 7.64 -15.68 20.82
C PRO A 162 8.45 -15.73 22.13
N LYS A 163 9.59 -15.04 22.16
CA LYS A 163 10.49 -14.99 23.32
C LYS A 163 9.83 -14.17 24.45
N PRO A 164 9.54 -14.73 25.64
CA PRO A 164 8.87 -13.98 26.71
C PRO A 164 9.75 -12.86 27.28
N GLY A 165 9.14 -12.00 28.13
CA GLY A 165 9.86 -11.00 28.93
C GLY A 165 9.78 -9.55 28.42
N GLY A 166 8.99 -9.28 27.37
CA GLY A 166 8.58 -7.92 27.03
C GLY A 166 7.46 -7.41 27.94
N LYS A 167 6.86 -6.28 27.56
CA LYS A 167 5.64 -5.75 28.16
C LYS A 167 4.71 -5.34 27.03
N SER A 168 3.48 -5.83 27.05
CA SER A 168 2.46 -5.42 26.08
C SER A 168 1.94 -4.02 26.40
N THR A 169 1.80 -3.18 25.39
CA THR A 169 1.21 -1.83 25.51
C THR A 169 0.02 -1.68 24.56
N GLY A 170 -0.96 -0.85 24.93
CA GLY A 170 -2.21 -0.68 24.18
C GLY A 170 -3.24 -1.77 24.49
N VAL A 171 -4.24 -1.93 23.62
CA VAL A 171 -5.21 -3.03 23.71
C VAL A 171 -4.58 -4.29 23.14
N VAL A 172 -4.66 -5.40 23.86
CA VAL A 172 -4.18 -6.73 23.44
C VAL A 172 -5.40 -7.59 23.09
N PRO A 173 -5.49 -8.18 21.87
CA PRO A 173 -6.54 -9.13 21.54
C PRO A 173 -6.35 -10.44 22.33
N ALA A 174 -7.47 -10.99 22.82
CA ALA A 174 -7.47 -12.20 23.64
C ALA A 174 -6.92 -13.41 22.87
N GLY A 175 -6.04 -14.18 23.51
CA GLY A 175 -5.35 -15.33 22.88
C GLY A 175 -4.10 -14.98 22.07
N LEU A 176 -3.71 -13.70 22.01
CA LEU A 176 -2.47 -13.24 21.37
C LEU A 176 -1.43 -12.69 22.38
N GLU A 177 -1.66 -12.85 23.68
CA GLU A 177 -0.89 -12.17 24.73
C GLU A 177 0.62 -12.45 24.65
N SER A 178 1.00 -13.68 24.30
CA SER A 178 2.40 -14.08 24.09
C SER A 178 3.11 -13.33 22.97
N TYR A 179 2.39 -13.00 21.88
CA TYR A 179 2.90 -12.21 20.76
C TYR A 179 3.06 -10.74 21.16
N TYR A 180 2.07 -10.18 21.88
CA TYR A 180 2.07 -8.77 22.29
C TYR A 180 3.07 -8.46 23.43
N SER A 181 3.47 -9.45 24.23
CA SER A 181 4.40 -9.30 25.36
C SER A 181 5.78 -9.94 25.14
N GLN A 182 6.18 -10.22 23.90
CA GLN A 182 7.49 -10.79 23.59
C GLN A 182 8.64 -9.77 23.73
N SER A 183 9.87 -10.24 23.89
CA SER A 183 11.09 -9.43 23.90
C SER A 183 11.87 -9.58 22.59
N ILE A 184 12.10 -8.45 21.90
CA ILE A 184 12.93 -8.41 20.69
C ILE A 184 14.41 -8.53 21.09
N SER A 185 15.14 -9.41 20.39
CA SER A 185 16.59 -9.55 20.57
C SER A 185 17.29 -8.65 19.55
N TRP A 186 17.46 -7.37 19.89
CA TRP A 186 18.11 -6.40 19.02
C TRP A 186 19.61 -6.70 18.85
N GLU A 187 20.06 -6.75 17.60
CA GLU A 187 21.40 -7.16 17.18
C GLU A 187 21.94 -6.29 16.03
N SER A 188 23.10 -6.67 15.47
CA SER A 188 23.70 -5.98 14.32
C SER A 188 22.90 -6.22 13.04
N CYS A 189 22.69 -5.16 12.26
CA CYS A 189 22.03 -5.25 10.95
C CYS A 189 22.89 -5.89 9.84
N ALA A 190 24.18 -6.15 10.07
CA ALA A 190 25.13 -6.57 9.02
C ALA A 190 24.82 -7.93 8.34
N ASP A 191 23.97 -8.76 8.95
CA ASP A 191 23.54 -10.05 8.41
C ASP A 191 22.12 -10.02 7.79
N TYR A 192 21.42 -8.88 7.86
CA TYR A 192 20.07 -8.70 7.30
C TYR A 192 20.13 -8.25 5.84
N GLY A 193 19.10 -8.59 5.05
CA GLY A 193 19.08 -8.31 3.61
C GLY A 193 20.16 -9.09 2.83
N ASN A 194 20.59 -8.51 1.70
CA ASN A 194 21.62 -9.07 0.83
C ASN A 194 22.89 -8.23 0.86
N GLY A 195 23.92 -8.71 1.57
CA GLY A 195 25.20 -8.01 1.71
C GLY A 195 25.17 -6.84 2.69
N ASP A 196 26.20 -6.00 2.65
CA ASP A 196 26.50 -4.99 3.68
C ASP A 196 25.62 -3.71 3.59
N TYR A 197 24.35 -3.86 3.20
CA TYR A 197 23.42 -2.76 2.87
C TYR A 197 22.97 -1.95 4.09
N TYR A 198 22.76 -2.61 5.23
CA TYR A 198 22.25 -2.00 6.47
C TYR A 198 23.37 -1.66 7.47
N THR A 199 24.38 -0.90 7.05
CA THR A 199 25.67 -0.75 7.78
C THR A 199 25.83 0.50 8.66
N GLY A 200 24.76 1.24 8.94
CA GLY A 200 24.81 2.41 9.83
C GLY A 200 25.08 2.04 11.30
N SER A 201 26.03 2.72 11.95
CA SER A 201 26.40 2.49 13.37
C SER A 201 25.34 2.89 14.40
N ALA A 202 24.24 3.51 13.96
CA ALA A 202 23.07 3.85 14.76
C ALA A 202 21.89 2.85 14.55
N TYR A 203 22.12 1.77 13.80
CA TYR A 203 21.09 0.79 13.44
C TYR A 203 21.17 -0.45 14.31
N THR A 204 20.02 -0.94 14.76
CA THR A 204 19.87 -2.26 15.38
C THR A 204 18.73 -3.01 14.68
N CYS A 205 18.95 -4.26 14.32
CA CYS A 205 17.96 -5.09 13.65
C CYS A 205 17.45 -6.19 14.59
N GLY A 206 16.32 -6.80 14.26
CA GLY A 206 15.75 -7.88 15.06
C GLY A 206 14.48 -8.45 14.44
N TYR A 207 14.00 -9.56 15.02
CA TYR A 207 12.78 -10.23 14.61
C TYR A 207 11.68 -10.14 15.67
N ALA A 208 10.46 -9.79 15.25
CA ALA A 208 9.23 -10.02 15.99
C ALA A 208 8.57 -11.31 15.48
N ILE A 209 8.19 -12.20 16.37
CA ILE A 209 7.50 -13.45 16.03
C ILE A 209 5.98 -13.20 16.02
N VAL A 210 5.28 -13.68 15.00
CA VAL A 210 3.82 -13.54 14.83
C VAL A 210 3.23 -14.87 14.34
N PRO A 211 1.92 -15.16 14.55
CA PRO A 211 1.32 -16.37 14.00
C PRO A 211 1.22 -16.26 12.46
N LEU A 212 1.36 -17.39 11.76
CA LEU A 212 1.08 -17.43 10.33
C LEU A 212 -0.39 -17.13 10.05
N ASP A 213 -1.29 -17.86 10.72
CA ASP A 213 -2.74 -17.64 10.68
C ASP A 213 -3.22 -17.11 12.03
N TYR A 214 -3.77 -15.89 12.04
CA TYR A 214 -4.33 -15.27 13.25
C TYR A 214 -5.62 -15.95 13.75
N ALA A 215 -6.29 -16.77 12.95
CA ALA A 215 -7.38 -17.64 13.41
C ALA A 215 -6.84 -18.92 14.09
N GLN A 216 -5.56 -19.25 13.91
CA GLN A 216 -4.87 -20.38 14.54
C GLN A 216 -3.60 -19.93 15.28
N PRO A 217 -3.71 -19.10 16.34
CA PRO A 217 -2.56 -18.48 17.01
C PRO A 217 -1.62 -19.46 17.75
N ASN A 218 -1.97 -20.74 17.83
CA ASN A 218 -1.12 -21.83 18.33
C ASN A 218 -0.50 -22.70 17.21
N GLY A 219 -0.66 -22.30 15.94
CA GLY A 219 -0.11 -22.96 14.77
C GLY A 219 1.32 -22.51 14.42
N PRO A 220 1.76 -22.65 13.17
CA PRO A 220 3.07 -22.19 12.71
C PRO A 220 3.26 -20.68 12.94
N THR A 221 4.47 -20.29 13.31
CA THR A 221 4.89 -18.90 13.46
C THR A 221 5.77 -18.44 12.28
N ILE A 222 5.83 -17.13 12.09
CA ILE A 222 6.72 -16.46 11.14
C ILE A 222 7.46 -15.33 11.87
N ALA A 223 8.56 -14.87 11.28
CA ALA A 223 9.43 -13.85 11.87
C ALA A 223 9.45 -12.59 10.98
N VAL A 224 8.87 -11.51 11.49
CA VAL A 224 8.84 -10.18 10.85
C VAL A 224 10.12 -9.43 11.23
N ALA A 225 10.91 -9.07 10.24
CA ALA A 225 12.17 -8.35 10.43
C ALA A 225 11.93 -6.84 10.63
N MET A 226 12.75 -6.23 11.49
CA MET A 226 12.75 -4.79 11.76
C MET A 226 14.17 -4.22 11.75
N LEU A 227 14.30 -2.99 11.25
CA LEU A 227 15.46 -2.12 11.37
C LEU A 227 15.05 -0.91 12.21
N LYS A 228 15.69 -0.74 13.37
CA LYS A 228 15.53 0.43 14.23
C LYS A 228 16.72 1.37 14.10
N ILE A 229 16.46 2.64 13.77
CA ILE A 229 17.46 3.72 13.79
C ILE A 229 17.27 4.51 15.09
N HIS A 230 18.30 4.54 15.94
CA HIS A 230 18.25 5.21 17.24
C HIS A 230 19.40 6.22 17.40
N LYS A 231 19.07 7.49 17.62
CA LYS A 231 20.07 8.54 17.89
C LYS A 231 20.42 8.61 19.38
N SER A 232 21.65 8.22 19.72
CA SER A 232 22.23 8.43 21.05
C SER A 232 22.16 9.92 21.45
N GLY A 233 21.65 10.20 22.64
CA GLY A 233 21.56 11.57 23.19
C GLY A 233 20.33 12.39 22.75
N GLY A 234 19.49 11.91 21.83
CA GLY A 234 18.16 12.50 21.54
C GLY A 234 17.18 12.35 22.71
N ASN A 235 15.95 12.89 22.57
CA ASN A 235 15.02 13.07 23.68
C ASN A 235 14.62 11.76 24.40
N ALA A 236 14.48 11.84 25.73
CA ALA A 236 14.10 10.73 26.61
C ALA A 236 12.60 10.36 26.54
N LYS A 237 11.80 11.12 25.77
CA LYS A 237 10.38 10.86 25.49
C LYS A 237 10.09 10.64 24.00
N ARG A 238 11.13 10.33 23.21
CA ARG A 238 11.00 10.04 21.79
C ARG A 238 9.94 8.96 21.53
N GLN A 239 9.31 9.04 20.38
CA GLN A 239 8.34 8.05 19.91
C GLN A 239 9.01 7.07 18.94
N ASN A 240 8.34 5.99 18.53
CA ASN A 240 8.73 5.27 17.32
C ASN A 240 7.90 5.77 16.12
N LEU A 241 8.49 5.82 14.94
CA LEU A 241 7.82 6.04 13.66
C LEU A 241 7.99 4.80 12.78
N PHE A 242 6.88 4.11 12.52
CA PHE A 242 6.83 2.98 11.60
C PHE A 242 6.75 3.47 10.15
N MET A 243 7.43 2.78 9.24
CA MET A 243 7.62 3.24 7.86
C MET A 243 7.38 2.09 6.87
N ASP A 244 6.55 2.32 5.84
CA ASP A 244 6.31 1.36 4.75
C ASP A 244 6.36 2.06 3.36
N PRO A 245 7.18 1.56 2.41
CA PRO A 245 7.32 2.11 1.06
C PRO A 245 6.28 1.61 0.05
N GLY A 246 5.43 0.65 0.42
CA GLY A 246 4.40 0.09 -0.44
C GLY A 246 4.88 -0.98 -1.43
N GLY A 247 4.56 -0.77 -2.71
CA GLY A 247 4.51 -1.83 -3.72
C GLY A 247 3.10 -2.36 -3.95
N PRO A 248 2.72 -3.57 -3.47
CA PRO A 248 3.30 -4.29 -2.32
C PRO A 248 4.67 -4.93 -2.52
N GLY A 249 5.28 -5.31 -1.40
CA GLY A 249 6.43 -6.21 -1.39
C GLY A 249 7.80 -5.53 -1.31
N PHE A 250 7.88 -4.22 -1.11
CA PHE A 250 9.15 -3.52 -0.87
C PHE A 250 9.58 -3.66 0.61
N PRO A 251 10.87 -3.90 0.92
CA PRO A 251 11.36 -3.97 2.29
C PRO A 251 11.29 -2.61 3.01
N GLY A 252 10.47 -2.47 4.07
CA GLY A 252 10.41 -1.24 4.87
C GLY A 252 11.68 -0.98 5.69
N MET A 253 12.48 -2.03 5.97
CA MET A 253 13.86 -1.86 6.46
C MET A 253 14.71 -1.05 5.48
N SER A 254 14.48 -1.20 4.16
CA SER A 254 15.13 -0.40 3.12
C SER A 254 14.69 1.06 3.19
N LEU A 255 13.40 1.35 3.33
CA LEU A 255 12.91 2.72 3.47
C LEU A 255 13.62 3.44 4.64
N ALA A 256 13.60 2.84 5.85
CA ALA A 256 14.25 3.42 7.03
C ALA A 256 15.75 3.67 6.81
N ASN A 257 16.49 2.71 6.24
CA ASN A 257 17.90 2.82 5.90
C ASN A 257 18.21 4.07 5.05
N ASN A 258 17.48 4.24 3.94
CA ASN A 258 17.75 5.32 2.99
C ASN A 258 17.33 6.70 3.52
N VAL A 259 16.23 6.79 4.28
CA VAL A 259 15.72 8.06 4.82
C VAL A 259 16.42 8.50 6.11
N GLY A 260 17.08 7.61 6.84
CA GLY A 260 17.74 7.93 8.12
C GLY A 260 18.74 9.09 8.02
N GLY A 261 19.43 9.23 6.87
CA GLY A 261 20.31 10.37 6.58
C GLY A 261 19.58 11.71 6.44
N TYR A 262 18.36 11.71 5.87
CA TYR A 262 17.48 12.89 5.83
C TYR A 262 16.96 13.22 7.23
N PHE A 263 16.37 12.24 7.92
CA PHE A 263 15.77 12.41 9.25
C PHE A 263 16.77 12.92 10.30
N SER A 264 18.05 12.54 10.18
CA SER A 264 19.14 13.07 11.01
C SER A 264 19.39 14.57 10.77
N GLN A 265 19.44 15.00 9.51
CA GLN A 265 19.62 16.41 9.10
C GLN A 265 18.41 17.27 9.44
N ALA A 266 17.20 16.73 9.25
CA ALA A 266 15.92 17.31 9.63
C ALA A 266 15.71 17.42 11.15
N LYS A 267 16.60 16.83 11.96
CA LYS A 267 16.51 16.65 13.43
C LYS A 267 15.31 15.81 13.90
N LEU A 268 14.62 15.11 13.00
CA LEU A 268 13.53 14.20 13.38
C LEU A 268 14.02 13.05 14.26
N LEU A 269 15.28 12.62 14.11
CA LEU A 269 15.90 11.63 15.00
C LEU A 269 16.15 12.12 16.44
N ASP A 270 15.91 13.40 16.76
CA ASP A 270 15.91 13.85 18.16
C ASP A 270 14.61 13.49 18.88
N ASP A 271 13.50 13.32 18.14
CA ASP A 271 12.15 13.07 18.66
C ASP A 271 11.55 11.71 18.27
N TYR A 272 12.11 11.04 17.26
CA TYR A 272 11.69 9.72 16.78
C TYR A 272 12.86 8.75 16.66
N ASP A 273 12.66 7.51 17.10
CA ASP A 273 13.39 6.37 16.54
C ASP A 273 12.62 5.86 15.31
N LEU A 274 13.32 5.56 14.22
CA LEU A 274 12.67 5.05 13.00
C LEU A 274 12.60 3.53 13.03
N ILE A 275 11.45 2.96 12.67
CA ILE A 275 11.23 1.52 12.56
C ILE A 275 10.80 1.20 11.13
N GLY A 276 11.77 0.77 10.32
CA GLY A 276 11.46 0.07 9.07
C GLY A 276 11.16 -1.38 9.38
N PHE A 277 10.06 -1.92 8.86
CA PHE A 277 9.73 -3.34 9.00
C PHE A 277 9.54 -3.96 7.62
N ASP A 278 9.94 -5.22 7.45
CA ASP A 278 9.69 -5.96 6.21
C ASP A 278 8.40 -6.77 6.41
N PRO A 279 7.31 -6.54 5.65
CA PRO A 279 6.06 -7.28 5.83
C PRO A 279 6.22 -8.82 5.72
N ARG A 280 5.23 -9.57 6.19
CA ARG A 280 5.21 -11.03 6.06
C ARG A 280 5.43 -11.47 4.61
N GLY A 281 6.44 -12.31 4.37
CA GLY A 281 6.84 -12.74 3.02
C GLY A 281 7.81 -11.80 2.28
N VAL A 282 8.20 -10.66 2.85
CA VAL A 282 9.00 -9.62 2.20
C VAL A 282 10.42 -9.55 2.75
N GLY A 283 11.40 -9.20 1.89
CA GLY A 283 12.73 -8.78 2.31
C GLY A 283 13.46 -9.77 3.23
N SER A 284 13.76 -9.31 4.44
CA SER A 284 14.50 -10.04 5.48
C SER A 284 13.60 -10.90 6.38
N SER A 285 12.27 -10.80 6.23
CA SER A 285 11.28 -11.58 6.98
C SER A 285 11.24 -13.04 6.53
N ALA A 286 10.89 -13.93 7.46
CA ALA A 286 11.05 -15.37 7.29
C ALA A 286 9.75 -16.13 7.61
N PRO A 287 9.27 -17.03 6.71
CA PRO A 287 9.66 -17.18 5.31
C PRO A 287 9.51 -15.91 4.46
N SER A 288 10.33 -15.79 3.42
CA SER A 288 10.12 -14.86 2.29
C SER A 288 9.45 -15.57 1.11
N ILE A 289 8.74 -14.82 0.27
CA ILE A 289 8.07 -15.33 -0.94
C ILE A 289 9.14 -15.56 -2.02
N GLN A 290 9.15 -16.77 -2.59
CA GLN A 290 10.09 -17.19 -3.62
C GLN A 290 9.30 -17.89 -4.74
N CYS A 291 9.38 -17.39 -5.98
CA CYS A 291 8.61 -17.87 -7.12
C CYS A 291 9.50 -18.59 -8.15
N ALA A 292 9.70 -18.03 -9.34
CA ALA A 292 10.59 -18.57 -10.38
C ALA A 292 11.93 -17.80 -10.48
N SER A 293 12.97 -18.49 -10.95
CA SER A 293 14.35 -17.99 -10.95
C SER A 293 14.60 -16.83 -11.91
N ASP A 294 15.62 -16.03 -11.61
CA ASP A 294 16.10 -14.91 -12.45
C ASP A 294 16.19 -15.27 -13.95
N THR A 295 16.71 -16.46 -14.24
CA THR A 295 16.88 -17.04 -15.58
C THR A 295 15.57 -17.28 -16.34
N PHE A 296 14.48 -17.60 -15.63
CA PHE A 296 13.15 -17.74 -16.19
C PHE A 296 12.49 -16.36 -16.40
N ILE A 297 12.70 -15.42 -15.47
CA ILE A 297 12.18 -14.05 -15.56
C ILE A 297 12.87 -13.30 -16.73
N ASP A 298 14.19 -13.42 -16.88
CA ASP A 298 14.95 -12.88 -18.03
C ASP A 298 14.41 -13.42 -19.36
N ALA A 299 14.17 -14.74 -19.45
CA ALA A 299 13.63 -15.40 -20.64
C ALA A 299 12.18 -14.96 -20.94
N GLN A 300 11.35 -14.78 -19.90
CA GLN A 300 9.99 -14.29 -20.03
C GLN A 300 9.96 -12.86 -20.60
N HIS A 301 10.83 -11.96 -20.11
CA HIS A 301 10.83 -10.56 -20.55
C HIS A 301 11.39 -10.41 -21.96
N GLN A 302 12.60 -10.93 -22.21
CA GLN A 302 13.32 -10.76 -23.47
C GLN A 302 12.62 -11.40 -24.68
N GLY A 303 11.72 -12.37 -24.46
CA GLY A 303 10.91 -13.02 -25.50
C GLY A 303 9.45 -12.56 -25.59
N SER A 304 8.98 -11.73 -24.65
CA SER A 304 7.54 -11.48 -24.38
C SER A 304 6.71 -11.10 -25.61
N ASP A 305 7.16 -10.12 -26.40
CA ASP A 305 6.50 -9.61 -27.62
C ASP A 305 6.08 -10.69 -28.64
N LEU A 306 6.70 -11.87 -28.64
CA LEU A 306 6.50 -12.93 -29.64
C LEU A 306 5.84 -14.21 -29.10
N LEU A 307 5.51 -14.25 -27.81
CA LEU A 307 4.84 -15.39 -27.18
C LEU A 307 3.34 -15.41 -27.53
N THR A 308 2.78 -16.60 -27.74
CA THR A 308 1.32 -16.71 -27.92
C THR A 308 0.61 -16.60 -26.58
N SER A 309 -0.68 -16.25 -26.59
CA SER A 309 -1.57 -16.34 -25.41
C SER A 309 -1.49 -17.68 -24.67
N ALA A 310 -1.35 -18.78 -25.41
CA ALA A 310 -1.24 -20.10 -24.81
C ALA A 310 0.10 -20.33 -24.12
N ASP A 311 1.12 -19.53 -24.41
CA ASP A 311 2.47 -19.63 -23.85
C ASP A 311 2.66 -18.63 -22.70
N LEU A 312 2.17 -17.40 -22.86
CA LEU A 312 2.07 -16.38 -21.80
C LEU A 312 1.29 -16.91 -20.58
N ASN A 313 0.14 -17.57 -20.81
CA ASN A 313 -0.65 -18.17 -19.74
C ASN A 313 0.08 -19.34 -19.04
N LYS A 314 0.92 -20.10 -19.76
CA LYS A 314 1.75 -21.18 -19.16
C LYS A 314 2.92 -20.63 -18.35
N THR A 315 3.60 -19.57 -18.82
CA THR A 315 4.68 -18.94 -18.05
C THR A 315 4.13 -18.37 -16.75
N LEU A 316 2.96 -17.74 -16.80
CA LEU A 316 2.22 -17.25 -15.65
C LEU A 316 1.81 -18.37 -14.68
N GLU A 317 1.09 -19.41 -15.16
CA GLU A 317 0.70 -20.59 -14.35
C GLU A 317 1.91 -21.20 -13.63
N ARG A 318 3.01 -21.35 -14.36
CA ARG A 318 4.25 -21.93 -13.85
C ARG A 318 4.94 -21.05 -12.82
N ASN A 319 4.95 -19.72 -12.98
CA ASN A 319 5.49 -18.81 -11.96
C ASN A 319 4.71 -18.95 -10.65
N THR A 320 3.38 -18.95 -10.71
CA THR A 320 2.50 -19.14 -9.54
C THR A 320 2.69 -20.52 -8.90
N GLN A 321 2.82 -21.59 -9.68
CA GLN A 321 3.13 -22.92 -9.14
C GLN A 321 4.54 -22.98 -8.51
N ALA A 322 5.50 -22.19 -9.02
CA ALA A 322 6.81 -22.03 -8.41
C ALA A 322 6.71 -21.28 -7.06
N CYS A 323 5.87 -20.24 -6.95
CA CYS A 323 5.56 -19.57 -5.68
C CYS A 323 5.11 -20.57 -4.61
N TYR A 324 4.17 -21.45 -4.95
CA TYR A 324 3.66 -22.50 -4.05
C TYR A 324 4.68 -23.60 -3.73
N ASN A 325 5.57 -23.95 -4.67
CA ASN A 325 6.56 -25.03 -4.47
C ASN A 325 7.77 -24.61 -3.65
N ASN A 326 8.10 -23.31 -3.62
CA ASN A 326 9.37 -22.80 -3.11
C ASN A 326 9.20 -21.97 -1.83
N THR A 327 8.13 -21.18 -1.72
CA THR A 327 7.81 -20.42 -0.50
C THR A 327 7.52 -21.35 0.67
N GLY A 328 8.02 -21.04 1.88
CA GLY A 328 7.81 -21.83 3.10
C GLY A 328 8.59 -23.16 3.20
N LYS A 329 9.04 -23.73 2.07
CA LYS A 329 9.69 -25.04 1.96
C LYS A 329 10.80 -25.32 2.97
N GLY A 330 11.74 -24.39 3.13
CA GLY A 330 12.86 -24.53 4.09
C GLY A 330 12.43 -24.54 5.56
N PHE A 331 11.23 -24.04 5.85
CA PHE A 331 10.66 -23.90 7.20
C PHE A 331 9.70 -25.06 7.56
N GLY A 332 9.45 -25.98 6.62
CA GLY A 332 8.42 -27.01 6.76
C GLY A 332 6.98 -26.48 6.63
N ILE A 333 6.82 -25.24 6.16
CA ILE A 333 5.51 -24.61 5.93
C ILE A 333 5.10 -24.84 4.48
N ASN A 334 3.85 -25.24 4.25
CA ASN A 334 3.28 -25.39 2.91
C ASN A 334 3.11 -24.01 2.25
N GLY A 335 3.55 -23.87 1.00
CA GLY A 335 3.45 -22.61 0.26
C GLY A 335 2.02 -22.15 0.03
N GLU A 336 1.03 -23.05 -0.10
CA GLU A 336 -0.39 -22.68 -0.22
C GLU A 336 -0.92 -22.08 1.09
N ASP A 337 -0.65 -22.73 2.23
CA ASP A 337 -1.03 -22.24 3.57
C ASP A 337 -0.32 -20.93 3.94
N PHE A 338 0.94 -20.77 3.51
CA PHE A 338 1.69 -19.52 3.70
C PHE A 338 1.10 -18.39 2.86
N ILE A 339 0.96 -18.59 1.55
CA ILE A 339 0.48 -17.56 0.62
C ILE A 339 -0.95 -17.13 0.95
N ALA A 340 -1.83 -18.04 1.37
CA ALA A 340 -3.17 -17.68 1.85
C ALA A 340 -3.19 -16.67 3.02
N ASN A 341 -2.04 -16.42 3.67
CA ASN A 341 -1.90 -15.59 4.86
C ASN A 341 -1.02 -14.33 4.69
N VAL A 342 -0.48 -14.01 3.50
CA VAL A 342 0.43 -12.85 3.32
C VAL A 342 -0.24 -11.48 3.11
N GLY A 343 -1.56 -11.43 2.88
CA GLY A 343 -2.28 -10.19 2.56
C GLY A 343 -2.30 -9.13 3.67
N THR A 344 -2.61 -7.87 3.30
CA THR A 344 -2.73 -6.68 4.15
C THR A 344 -3.50 -6.96 5.43
N ASN A 345 -4.60 -7.73 5.33
CA ASN A 345 -5.44 -8.09 6.46
C ASN A 345 -4.65 -8.72 7.62
N ASN A 346 -3.55 -9.44 7.36
CA ASN A 346 -2.65 -9.94 8.40
C ASN A 346 -1.45 -9.02 8.64
N VAL A 347 -0.93 -8.31 7.62
CA VAL A 347 0.14 -7.30 7.79
C VAL A 347 -0.24 -6.23 8.82
N VAL A 348 -1.50 -5.75 8.83
CA VAL A 348 -1.94 -4.75 9.83
C VAL A 348 -2.01 -5.32 11.26
N LYS A 349 -2.20 -6.64 11.41
CA LYS A 349 -2.18 -7.32 12.71
C LYS A 349 -0.74 -7.56 13.18
N ASP A 350 0.18 -7.85 12.25
CA ASP A 350 1.61 -7.86 12.54
C ASP A 350 2.03 -6.47 13.03
N LEU A 351 1.60 -5.40 12.33
CA LEU A 351 1.93 -4.02 12.68
C LEU A 351 1.43 -3.61 14.09
N ASP A 352 0.28 -4.12 14.55
CA ASP A 352 -0.21 -3.86 15.92
C ASP A 352 0.57 -4.66 16.99
N VAL A 353 1.03 -5.88 16.67
CA VAL A 353 2.01 -6.60 17.50
C VAL A 353 3.31 -5.81 17.56
N LEU A 354 3.83 -5.37 16.41
CA LEU A 354 5.08 -4.61 16.27
C LEU A 354 5.05 -3.31 17.10
N ARG A 355 3.94 -2.55 17.04
CA ARG A 355 3.66 -1.40 17.91
C ARG A 355 3.78 -1.78 19.40
N SER A 356 3.12 -2.86 19.82
CA SER A 356 3.14 -3.29 21.22
C SER A 356 4.55 -3.67 21.71
N VAL A 357 5.34 -4.39 20.89
CA VAL A 357 6.65 -4.93 21.32
C VAL A 357 7.78 -3.90 21.30
N VAL A 358 7.66 -2.80 20.55
CA VAL A 358 8.53 -1.61 20.72
C VAL A 358 8.12 -0.74 21.92
N GLY A 359 6.97 -1.04 22.53
CA GLY A 359 6.48 -0.42 23.77
C GLY A 359 5.40 0.64 23.58
N ASP A 360 5.00 0.96 22.35
CA ASP A 360 4.11 2.09 22.06
C ASP A 360 2.63 1.77 22.36
N SER A 361 1.93 2.69 23.00
CA SER A 361 0.47 2.59 23.22
C SER A 361 -0.34 2.91 21.96
N ARG A 362 0.24 3.68 21.04
CA ARG A 362 -0.35 4.12 19.78
C ARG A 362 0.74 4.30 18.73
N ILE A 363 0.46 3.93 17.49
CA ILE A 363 1.40 4.01 16.37
C ILE A 363 1.52 5.44 15.84
N ASN A 364 2.75 5.80 15.44
CA ASN A 364 3.00 6.83 14.44
C ASN A 364 3.45 6.11 13.16
N TYR A 365 2.86 6.46 12.03
CA TYR A 365 3.07 5.73 10.78
C TYR A 365 3.30 6.67 9.60
N LEU A 366 4.21 6.28 8.71
CA LEU A 366 4.46 6.92 7.42
C LEU A 366 4.31 5.84 6.34
N GLY A 367 3.21 5.89 5.59
CA GLY A 367 2.93 4.98 4.49
C GLY A 367 2.99 5.69 3.15
N PHE A 368 3.78 5.14 2.23
CA PHE A 368 3.85 5.55 0.84
C PHE A 368 3.19 4.53 -0.07
N SER A 369 2.54 4.96 -1.16
CA SER A 369 2.02 4.05 -2.20
C SER A 369 1.08 2.99 -1.60
N TYR A 370 1.25 1.69 -1.86
CA TYR A 370 0.51 0.62 -1.17
C TYR A 370 0.60 0.65 0.38
N GLY A 371 1.64 1.24 0.96
CA GLY A 371 1.72 1.50 2.40
C GLY A 371 0.59 2.38 2.94
N THR A 372 -0.10 3.13 2.07
CA THR A 372 -1.36 3.84 2.38
C THR A 372 -2.55 2.89 2.59
N SER A 373 -2.57 1.75 1.90
CA SER A 373 -3.58 0.69 2.10
C SER A 373 -3.42 0.01 3.46
N ILE A 374 -2.17 -0.27 3.85
CA ILE A 374 -1.84 -0.70 5.23
C ILE A 374 -2.33 0.33 6.25
N ALA A 375 -2.19 1.65 5.99
CA ALA A 375 -2.67 2.69 6.90
C ALA A 375 -4.19 2.67 7.12
N TYR A 376 -5.00 2.70 6.05
CA TYR A 376 -6.46 2.71 6.22
C TYR A 376 -7.02 1.35 6.67
N HIS A 377 -6.41 0.22 6.29
CA HIS A 377 -6.78 -1.07 6.87
C HIS A 377 -6.36 -1.24 8.34
N TYR A 378 -5.30 -0.55 8.79
CA TYR A 378 -4.96 -0.45 10.21
C TYR A 378 -5.98 0.40 10.98
N GLU A 379 -6.52 1.49 10.41
CA GLU A 379 -7.67 2.19 11.03
C GLU A 379 -8.86 1.25 11.21
N LEU A 380 -9.23 0.51 10.17
CA LEU A 380 -10.41 -0.36 10.19
C LEU A 380 -10.35 -1.46 11.25
N GLN A 381 -9.16 -1.85 11.72
CA GLN A 381 -8.97 -2.90 12.74
C GLN A 381 -8.54 -2.34 14.12
N PHE A 382 -7.73 -1.28 14.16
CA PHE A 382 -7.07 -0.77 15.37
C PHE A 382 -7.21 0.76 15.57
N PRO A 383 -8.41 1.36 15.44
CA PRO A 383 -8.56 2.83 15.36
C PRO A 383 -8.20 3.54 16.68
N ALA A 384 -8.27 2.85 17.82
CA ALA A 384 -7.86 3.38 19.13
C ALA A 384 -6.32 3.41 19.32
N ASN A 385 -5.58 2.67 18.49
CA ASN A 385 -4.13 2.51 18.58
C ASN A 385 -3.37 3.49 17.65
N ILE A 386 -4.00 4.60 17.21
CA ILE A 386 -3.39 5.59 16.29
C ILE A 386 -3.08 6.91 17.04
N ARG A 387 -1.86 7.46 16.85
CA ARG A 387 -1.44 8.79 17.31
C ARG A 387 -1.31 9.79 16.15
N ALA A 388 -0.70 9.36 15.06
CA ALA A 388 -0.41 10.18 13.89
C ALA A 388 -0.19 9.29 12.65
N MET A 389 -0.61 9.75 11.47
CA MET A 389 -0.22 9.13 10.20
C MET A 389 0.07 10.19 9.14
N ILE A 390 1.15 9.97 8.38
CA ILE A 390 1.32 10.52 7.03
C ILE A 390 0.97 9.42 6.04
N ILE A 391 0.16 9.76 5.04
CA ILE A 391 -0.35 8.85 4.03
C ILE A 391 -0.13 9.53 2.66
N ASP A 392 0.89 9.10 1.90
CA ASP A 392 1.37 9.79 0.69
C ASP A 392 1.34 8.85 -0.54
N GLY A 393 0.83 9.34 -1.67
CA GLY A 393 0.53 8.53 -2.85
C GLY A 393 -0.56 7.47 -2.54
N VAL A 394 -1.83 7.90 -2.56
CA VAL A 394 -2.94 7.10 -2.01
C VAL A 394 -3.44 6.03 -2.99
N VAL A 395 -3.33 4.75 -2.61
CA VAL A 395 -4.02 3.64 -3.29
C VAL A 395 -5.52 3.76 -3.07
N ASN A 396 -6.32 3.55 -4.13
CA ASN A 396 -7.76 3.81 -4.15
C ASN A 396 -8.50 3.22 -2.94
N PRO A 397 -8.97 4.05 -1.98
CA PRO A 397 -9.58 3.57 -0.73
C PRO A 397 -10.99 2.99 -0.92
N LEU A 398 -11.52 3.03 -2.15
CA LEU A 398 -12.83 2.54 -2.53
C LEU A 398 -12.79 1.18 -3.26
N GLU A 399 -11.60 0.63 -3.57
CA GLU A 399 -11.46 -0.53 -4.49
C GLU A 399 -12.22 -1.80 -4.04
N ASN A 400 -12.46 -1.95 -2.74
CA ASN A 400 -13.25 -3.04 -2.16
C ASN A 400 -14.63 -2.60 -1.64
N ASN A 401 -15.09 -1.39 -1.97
CA ASN A 401 -16.41 -0.88 -1.57
C ASN A 401 -17.10 -0.05 -2.69
N PRO A 402 -17.63 -0.68 -3.76
CA PRO A 402 -18.34 0.01 -4.84
C PRO A 402 -19.58 0.80 -4.39
N ALA A 403 -20.25 0.39 -3.31
CA ALA A 403 -21.39 1.10 -2.76
C ALA A 403 -21.00 2.43 -2.08
N GLU A 404 -19.77 2.52 -1.57
CA GLU A 404 -19.17 3.79 -1.14
C GLU A 404 -18.68 4.59 -2.34
N ALA A 405 -18.05 3.94 -3.33
CA ALA A 405 -17.55 4.58 -4.55
C ALA A 405 -18.61 5.38 -5.30
N ALA A 406 -19.85 4.85 -5.33
CA ALA A 406 -21.02 5.51 -5.89
C ALA A 406 -21.28 6.94 -5.33
N LYS A 407 -20.80 7.25 -4.11
CA LYS A 407 -20.95 8.57 -3.47
C LYS A 407 -19.88 9.59 -3.87
N PHE A 408 -18.82 9.17 -4.57
CA PHE A 408 -17.64 9.98 -4.91
C PHE A 408 -17.46 10.24 -6.42
N LYS A 409 -18.47 9.92 -7.24
CA LYS A 409 -18.47 10.19 -8.70
C LYS A 409 -18.30 11.68 -9.06
N ASP A 410 -18.56 12.58 -8.12
CA ASP A 410 -18.27 14.02 -8.23
C ASP A 410 -16.77 14.33 -8.28
N ILE A 411 -15.94 13.44 -7.73
CA ILE A 411 -14.48 13.57 -7.60
C ILE A 411 -13.74 12.57 -8.51
N THR A 412 -14.23 11.33 -8.62
CA THR A 412 -13.63 10.28 -9.46
C THR A 412 -14.21 10.19 -10.87
N GLY A 413 -15.38 10.81 -11.13
CA GLY A 413 -16.09 10.67 -12.41
C GLY A 413 -16.80 9.31 -12.54
N ASN A 414 -16.70 8.68 -13.71
CA ASN A 414 -17.25 7.33 -13.93
C ASN A 414 -16.35 6.22 -13.36
N SER A 415 -15.22 6.57 -12.74
CA SER A 415 -14.29 5.65 -12.09
C SER A 415 -14.82 5.12 -10.75
N GLU A 416 -15.94 4.40 -10.78
CA GLU A 416 -16.35 3.54 -9.66
C GLU A 416 -15.35 2.40 -9.48
N VAL A 417 -14.96 1.75 -10.59
CA VAL A 417 -13.82 0.84 -10.73
C VAL A 417 -13.36 0.90 -12.20
N ASP A 418 -12.64 1.95 -12.64
CA ASP A 418 -12.01 1.91 -13.97
C ASP A 418 -10.61 1.29 -13.84
N PRO A 419 -10.37 0.08 -14.39
CA PRO A 419 -9.08 -0.60 -14.25
C PRO A 419 -7.93 0.15 -14.95
N ASN A 420 -8.23 1.17 -15.77
CA ASN A 420 -7.23 1.94 -16.49
C ASN A 420 -6.82 3.24 -15.80
N ASP A 421 -7.36 3.62 -14.63
CA ASP A 421 -7.08 4.95 -14.04
C ASP A 421 -5.61 5.21 -13.75
N GLN A 422 -4.88 4.16 -13.35
CA GLN A 422 -3.44 4.23 -13.16
C GLN A 422 -2.69 4.47 -14.47
N ILE A 423 -2.99 3.70 -15.53
CA ILE A 423 -2.33 3.86 -16.84
C ILE A 423 -2.74 5.17 -17.54
N LYS A 424 -3.93 5.74 -17.25
CA LYS A 424 -4.25 7.15 -17.57
C LYS A 424 -3.33 8.12 -16.83
N GLY A 425 -3.03 7.87 -15.55
CA GLY A 425 -2.04 8.61 -14.77
C GLY A 425 -0.67 8.61 -15.44
N PHE A 426 -0.15 7.43 -15.79
CA PHE A 426 1.11 7.29 -16.54
C PHE A 426 1.10 8.02 -17.90
N GLN A 427 0.00 7.97 -18.67
CA GLN A 427 -0.13 8.76 -19.91
C GLN A 427 -0.14 10.27 -19.63
N ALA A 428 -0.87 10.71 -18.59
CA ALA A 428 -0.94 12.11 -18.21
C ALA A 428 0.43 12.66 -17.82
N THR A 429 1.22 11.89 -17.06
CA THR A 429 2.60 12.21 -16.68
C THR A 429 3.56 12.13 -17.87
N PHE A 430 3.38 11.15 -18.78
CA PHE A 430 4.13 11.06 -20.04
C PHE A 430 3.92 12.30 -20.92
N GLU A 431 2.72 12.87 -20.93
CA GLU A 431 2.46 14.13 -21.63
C GLU A 431 3.16 15.34 -20.98
N GLN A 432 3.43 15.32 -19.67
CA GLN A 432 4.24 16.35 -18.99
C GLN A 432 5.73 16.16 -19.28
N PHE A 433 6.23 14.93 -19.28
CA PHE A 433 7.58 14.59 -19.76
C PHE A 433 7.79 15.10 -21.19
N ALA A 434 6.89 14.74 -22.10
CA ALA A 434 6.99 15.09 -23.51
C ALA A 434 6.92 16.61 -23.72
N ALA A 435 5.98 17.30 -23.07
CA ALA A 435 5.86 18.76 -23.17
C ALA A 435 7.08 19.48 -22.57
N SER A 436 7.64 18.98 -21.45
CA SER A 436 8.84 19.54 -20.81
C SER A 436 10.09 19.30 -21.66
N CYS A 437 10.23 18.10 -22.23
CA CYS A 437 11.26 17.76 -23.21
C CYS A 437 11.21 18.74 -24.40
N ALA A 438 10.05 18.90 -25.02
CA ALA A 438 9.88 19.76 -26.19
C ALA A 438 10.12 21.25 -25.88
N SER A 439 9.63 21.73 -24.74
CA SER A 439 9.72 23.16 -24.35
C SER A 439 11.14 23.57 -23.92
N ASN A 440 11.91 22.64 -23.35
CA ASN A 440 13.29 22.89 -22.90
C ASN A 440 14.35 22.56 -23.97
N ASP A 441 13.96 22.05 -25.14
CA ASP A 441 14.82 21.36 -26.10
C ASP A 441 15.67 20.25 -25.45
N GLY A 442 15.00 19.37 -24.71
CA GLY A 442 15.58 18.23 -23.98
C GLY A 442 16.15 18.60 -22.62
N PHE A 443 17.08 17.80 -22.11
CA PHE A 443 17.51 17.82 -20.70
C PHE A 443 19.03 17.77 -20.56
N ASP A 444 19.55 18.27 -19.44
CA ASP A 444 20.96 18.07 -19.07
C ASP A 444 21.13 16.68 -18.45
N TYR A 445 21.90 15.80 -19.12
CA TYR A 445 22.21 14.45 -18.66
C TYR A 445 23.73 14.25 -18.62
N ASN A 446 24.25 13.71 -17.52
CA ASN A 446 25.69 13.52 -17.28
C ASN A 446 26.57 14.76 -17.59
N GLY A 447 26.02 15.97 -17.38
CA GLY A 447 26.70 17.25 -17.62
C GLY A 447 26.67 17.74 -19.08
N THR A 448 25.93 17.07 -19.97
CA THR A 448 25.74 17.45 -21.38
C THR A 448 24.26 17.66 -21.68
N LYS A 449 23.93 18.72 -22.43
CA LYS A 449 22.57 18.95 -22.93
C LYS A 449 22.24 17.94 -24.03
N VAL A 450 21.32 17.01 -23.75
CA VAL A 450 20.78 16.07 -24.73
C VAL A 450 19.49 16.69 -25.33
N PRO A 451 19.42 16.97 -26.64
CA PRO A 451 18.23 17.54 -27.30
C PRO A 451 16.99 16.67 -27.11
N CYS A 452 15.79 17.22 -27.32
CA CYS A 452 14.58 16.42 -27.14
C CYS A 452 14.44 15.35 -28.24
N ALA A 453 14.44 14.07 -27.86
CA ALA A 453 14.24 12.95 -28.79
C ALA A 453 12.91 13.07 -29.56
N LEU A 454 11.87 13.59 -28.90
CA LEU A 454 10.53 13.80 -29.47
C LEU A 454 10.41 15.08 -30.31
N GLY A 455 11.46 15.91 -30.38
CA GLY A 455 11.45 17.22 -31.03
C GLY A 455 10.75 18.32 -30.21
N THR A 456 10.71 19.52 -30.76
CA THR A 456 10.29 20.76 -30.07
C THR A 456 8.86 21.22 -30.43
N SER A 457 7.98 20.28 -30.77
CA SER A 457 6.56 20.60 -31.07
C SER A 457 5.79 20.95 -29.80
N THR A 458 4.88 21.92 -29.89
CA THR A 458 3.91 22.22 -28.81
C THR A 458 2.62 21.39 -28.91
N ASP A 459 2.45 20.61 -29.98
CA ASP A 459 1.33 19.68 -30.14
C ASP A 459 1.64 18.31 -29.51
N LYS A 460 0.83 17.93 -28.52
CA LYS A 460 0.90 16.63 -27.85
C LYS A 460 0.77 15.44 -28.81
N ALA A 461 -0.08 15.53 -29.84
CA ALA A 461 -0.28 14.42 -30.78
C ALA A 461 0.98 14.16 -31.62
N THR A 462 1.67 15.22 -32.06
CA THR A 462 2.98 15.16 -32.72
C THR A 462 4.04 14.52 -31.81
N LEU A 463 4.11 14.93 -30.54
CA LEU A 463 5.09 14.36 -29.60
C LEU A 463 4.82 12.87 -29.31
N GLN A 464 3.54 12.50 -29.15
CA GLN A 464 3.09 11.12 -28.98
C GLN A 464 3.45 10.25 -30.19
N ALA A 465 3.22 10.76 -31.41
CA ALA A 465 3.57 10.07 -32.65
C ALA A 465 5.09 9.95 -32.84
N ASN A 466 5.86 10.96 -32.46
CA ASN A 466 7.33 10.92 -32.50
C ASN A 466 7.90 9.91 -31.50
N TYR A 467 7.28 9.73 -30.33
CA TYR A 467 7.63 8.65 -29.40
C TYR A 467 7.29 7.28 -29.98
N GLN A 468 6.07 7.09 -30.51
CA GLN A 468 5.63 5.83 -31.12
C GLN A 468 6.53 5.42 -32.30
N ALA A 469 6.97 6.39 -33.11
CA ALA A 469 7.91 6.16 -34.22
C ALA A 469 9.28 5.62 -33.77
N ILE A 470 9.64 5.76 -32.49
CA ILE A 470 10.83 5.14 -31.87
C ILE A 470 10.41 3.83 -31.20
N SER A 471 9.47 3.86 -30.25
CA SER A 471 9.13 2.70 -29.41
C SER A 471 8.63 1.49 -30.22
N GLN A 472 7.81 1.69 -31.25
CA GLN A 472 7.23 0.60 -32.05
C GLN A 472 8.27 -0.15 -32.92
N GLN A 473 9.52 0.33 -32.96
CA GLN A 473 10.66 -0.39 -33.56
C GLN A 473 11.26 -1.43 -32.61
N ALA A 474 11.04 -1.33 -31.30
CA ALA A 474 11.50 -2.33 -30.31
C ALA A 474 10.76 -3.67 -30.41
N TRP A 475 9.61 -3.70 -31.08
CA TRP A 475 8.74 -4.87 -31.20
C TRP A 475 9.46 -6.13 -31.72
N GLY A 476 9.38 -7.20 -30.96
CA GLY A 476 10.05 -8.48 -31.22
C GLY A 476 11.52 -8.51 -30.80
N ALA A 477 12.00 -7.47 -30.12
CA ALA A 477 13.37 -7.32 -29.60
C ALA A 477 14.49 -7.53 -30.66
N GLN A 478 14.28 -7.00 -31.87
CA GLN A 478 15.21 -7.18 -33.01
C GLN A 478 16.00 -5.92 -33.39
N THR A 479 15.46 -4.72 -33.15
CA THR A 479 16.06 -3.45 -33.61
C THR A 479 17.01 -2.84 -32.58
N TYR A 480 16.67 -2.96 -31.29
CA TYR A 480 17.38 -2.31 -30.20
C TYR A 480 17.99 -3.33 -29.22
N GLY A 481 19.13 -2.97 -28.66
CA GLY A 481 19.86 -3.77 -27.68
C GLY A 481 20.97 -2.96 -27.03
N SER A 482 21.45 -3.45 -25.89
CA SER A 482 22.61 -2.91 -25.21
C SER A 482 23.78 -3.87 -25.35
N ASN A 483 24.86 -3.39 -25.95
CA ASN A 483 26.16 -4.05 -26.04
C ASN A 483 26.84 -4.08 -24.66
N SER A 484 26.65 -3.02 -23.86
CA SER A 484 27.20 -2.88 -22.52
C SER A 484 26.53 -3.81 -21.49
N LEU A 485 25.23 -4.09 -21.63
CA LEU A 485 24.45 -5.03 -20.79
C LEU A 485 24.19 -6.38 -21.47
N ASN A 486 24.73 -6.60 -22.69
CA ASN A 486 24.63 -7.81 -23.52
C ASN A 486 23.20 -8.42 -23.58
N ARG A 487 22.19 -7.60 -23.89
CA ARG A 487 20.79 -8.02 -24.04
C ARG A 487 20.07 -7.24 -25.15
N PRO A 488 19.11 -7.84 -25.86
CA PRO A 488 18.17 -7.09 -26.71
C PRO A 488 17.17 -6.31 -25.84
N VAL A 489 16.42 -5.40 -26.45
CA VAL A 489 15.36 -4.61 -25.79
C VAL A 489 14.02 -4.87 -26.48
N SER A 490 13.07 -5.45 -25.75
CA SER A 490 11.70 -5.70 -26.22
C SER A 490 10.83 -4.43 -26.21
N PHE A 491 9.66 -4.47 -26.84
CA PHE A 491 8.66 -3.42 -26.67
C PHE A 491 8.16 -3.34 -25.22
N GLN A 492 8.04 -4.50 -24.53
CA GLN A 492 7.74 -4.50 -23.10
C GLN A 492 8.83 -3.81 -22.28
N ASP A 493 10.12 -4.02 -22.56
CA ASP A 493 11.23 -3.30 -21.90
C ASP A 493 11.17 -1.79 -22.15
N PHE A 494 10.87 -1.37 -23.39
CA PHE A 494 10.69 0.03 -23.76
C PHE A 494 9.52 0.67 -23.00
N THR A 495 8.44 -0.08 -22.81
CA THR A 495 7.27 0.31 -22.06
C THR A 495 7.60 0.42 -20.56
N ASN A 496 8.22 -0.61 -19.95
CA ASN A 496 8.68 -0.60 -18.56
C ASN A 496 9.62 0.57 -18.27
N ALA A 497 10.59 0.82 -19.15
CA ALA A 497 11.55 1.92 -19.03
C ALA A 497 10.88 3.30 -19.07
N THR A 498 9.84 3.45 -19.88
CA THR A 498 9.04 4.68 -19.95
C THR A 498 8.19 4.85 -18.70
N ILE A 499 7.56 3.77 -18.21
CA ILE A 499 6.78 3.74 -16.96
C ILE A 499 7.66 4.12 -15.77
N GLU A 500 8.83 3.49 -15.62
CA GLU A 500 9.80 3.74 -14.55
C GLU A 500 10.20 5.22 -14.51
N ALA A 501 10.49 5.81 -15.67
CA ALA A 501 10.84 7.23 -15.74
C ALA A 501 9.68 8.17 -15.40
N MET A 502 8.42 7.74 -15.39
CA MET A 502 7.31 8.58 -14.94
C MET A 502 7.18 8.65 -13.43
N TYR A 503 7.80 7.73 -12.67
CA TYR A 503 7.75 7.78 -11.20
C TYR A 503 8.43 9.03 -10.60
N SER A 504 9.36 9.67 -11.33
CA SER A 504 9.94 10.95 -10.93
C SER A 504 10.50 11.75 -12.10
N GLU A 505 10.35 13.08 -12.06
CA GLU A 505 10.98 14.02 -13.01
C GLU A 505 12.51 13.84 -13.09
N SER A 506 13.12 13.36 -12.00
CA SER A 506 14.57 13.12 -11.92
C SER A 506 15.10 12.09 -12.94
N LEU A 507 14.22 11.26 -13.51
CA LEU A 507 14.55 10.22 -14.49
C LEU A 507 14.28 10.63 -15.94
N TRP A 508 13.54 11.72 -16.17
CA TRP A 508 13.26 12.25 -17.50
C TRP A 508 14.52 12.53 -18.35
N PRO A 509 15.66 12.98 -17.79
CA PRO A 509 16.91 13.10 -18.54
C PRO A 509 17.46 11.74 -19.03
N GLN A 510 17.35 10.69 -18.22
CA GLN A 510 17.79 9.32 -18.58
C GLN A 510 16.87 8.73 -19.65
N LEU A 511 15.56 8.90 -19.54
CA LEU A 511 14.62 8.48 -20.58
C LEU A 511 14.92 9.20 -21.91
N ASN A 512 15.11 10.52 -21.90
CA ASN A 512 15.43 11.26 -23.12
C ASN A 512 16.78 10.86 -23.73
N ALA A 513 17.78 10.51 -22.92
CA ALA A 513 19.04 9.94 -23.41
C ALA A 513 18.82 8.58 -24.12
N GLY A 514 18.09 7.66 -23.47
CA GLY A 514 17.73 6.37 -24.05
C GLY A 514 16.90 6.48 -25.34
N LEU A 515 15.91 7.39 -25.37
CA LEU A 515 15.13 7.69 -26.57
C LEU A 515 15.98 8.31 -27.70
N THR A 516 16.97 9.14 -27.36
CA THR A 516 17.90 9.73 -28.33
C THR A 516 18.80 8.66 -28.94
N ALA A 517 19.37 7.77 -28.12
CA ALA A 517 20.16 6.64 -28.57
C ALA A 517 19.34 5.71 -29.49
N ALA A 518 18.10 5.36 -29.09
CA ALA A 518 17.20 4.54 -29.90
C ALA A 518 16.87 5.18 -31.26
N LYS A 519 16.62 6.50 -31.28
CA LYS A 519 16.39 7.29 -32.49
C LYS A 519 17.59 7.33 -33.44
N ASN A 520 18.81 7.28 -32.90
CA ASN A 520 20.06 7.28 -33.65
C ASN A 520 20.53 5.87 -34.07
N ASN A 521 19.96 4.81 -33.49
CA ASN A 521 20.46 3.41 -33.54
C ASN A 521 21.81 3.21 -32.81
N GLU A 522 21.92 3.82 -31.63
CA GLU A 522 23.09 3.75 -30.72
C GLU A 522 22.81 2.81 -29.52
N ASP A 523 23.73 2.69 -28.57
CA ASP A 523 23.62 1.77 -27.42
C ASP A 523 22.52 2.21 -26.44
N VAL A 524 21.37 1.52 -26.40
CA VAL A 524 20.21 1.90 -25.58
C VAL A 524 20.33 1.51 -24.09
N ALA A 525 21.54 1.59 -23.54
CA ALA A 525 21.86 1.17 -22.17
C ALA A 525 21.06 1.95 -21.11
N ASP A 526 20.89 3.26 -21.28
CA ASP A 526 20.12 4.12 -20.38
C ASP A 526 18.65 3.71 -20.27
N LEU A 527 18.07 3.22 -21.37
CA LEU A 527 16.69 2.74 -21.44
C LEU A 527 16.55 1.34 -20.82
N LEU A 528 17.43 0.41 -21.17
CA LEU A 528 17.41 -0.93 -20.55
C LEU A 528 17.70 -0.85 -19.04
N SER A 529 18.52 0.09 -18.60
CA SER A 529 18.74 0.41 -17.18
C SER A 529 17.48 0.89 -16.46
N LEU A 530 16.51 1.53 -17.13
CA LEU A 530 15.22 1.86 -16.54
C LEU A 530 14.30 0.61 -16.45
N SER A 531 14.29 -0.27 -17.45
CA SER A 531 13.58 -1.58 -17.35
C SER A 531 14.18 -2.45 -16.21
N ASP A 532 15.51 -2.44 -16.05
CA ASP A 532 16.17 -3.15 -14.94
C ASP A 532 15.80 -2.58 -13.56
N GLN A 533 15.66 -1.26 -13.42
CA GLN A 533 15.22 -0.62 -12.17
C GLN A 533 13.78 -1.00 -11.82
N TYR A 534 12.86 -0.94 -12.79
CA TYR A 534 11.46 -1.36 -12.66
C TYR A 534 11.31 -2.81 -12.15
N TRP A 535 12.13 -3.71 -12.70
CA TRP A 535 12.15 -5.13 -12.30
C TRP A 535 13.06 -5.43 -11.10
N GLN A 536 13.76 -4.43 -10.56
CA GLN A 536 14.78 -4.58 -9.51
C GLN A 536 15.81 -5.67 -9.84
N ARG A 537 16.23 -5.69 -11.12
CA ARG A 537 17.24 -6.59 -11.66
C ARG A 537 18.62 -5.96 -11.49
N SER A 538 19.50 -6.60 -10.72
CA SER A 538 20.87 -6.12 -10.51
C SER A 538 21.73 -6.25 -11.80
N PRO A 539 22.87 -5.55 -11.90
CA PRO A 539 23.81 -5.72 -13.02
C PRO A 539 24.30 -7.17 -13.21
N GLU A 540 24.36 -7.95 -12.14
CA GLU A 540 24.70 -9.38 -12.13
C GLU A 540 23.53 -10.29 -12.60
N GLY A 541 22.37 -9.71 -12.91
CA GLY A 541 21.17 -10.44 -13.32
C GLY A 541 20.41 -11.12 -12.18
N ARG A 542 20.43 -10.54 -10.97
CA ARG A 542 19.65 -11.02 -9.82
C ARG A 542 18.42 -10.15 -9.62
N TYR A 543 17.23 -10.73 -9.64
CA TYR A 543 15.99 -10.00 -9.37
C TYR A 543 15.73 -9.97 -7.87
N GLN A 544 15.34 -8.81 -7.33
CA GLN A 544 14.73 -8.80 -6.00
C GLN A 544 13.37 -9.50 -6.05
N SER A 545 12.98 -10.15 -4.95
CA SER A 545 11.70 -10.86 -4.84
C SER A 545 10.49 -9.93 -4.86
N THR A 546 10.68 -8.61 -4.85
CA THR A 546 9.64 -7.58 -4.87
C THR A 546 8.71 -7.68 -6.08
N THR A 547 9.08 -7.11 -7.24
CA THR A 547 8.23 -7.07 -8.45
C THR A 547 7.96 -8.48 -9.01
N SER A 548 8.92 -9.40 -8.85
CA SER A 548 8.91 -10.75 -9.45
C SER A 548 8.05 -11.79 -8.70
N ALA A 549 7.81 -11.60 -7.39
CA ALA A 549 7.23 -12.64 -6.54
C ALA A 549 6.27 -12.10 -5.47
N ALA A 550 6.74 -11.22 -4.57
CA ALA A 550 5.97 -10.71 -3.45
C ALA A 550 4.83 -9.79 -3.89
N PHE A 551 5.10 -8.87 -4.82
CA PHE A 551 4.10 -7.95 -5.38
C PHE A 551 2.86 -8.69 -5.93
N PRO A 552 2.96 -9.61 -6.91
CA PRO A 552 1.79 -10.28 -7.46
C PRO A 552 1.12 -11.20 -6.43
N THR A 553 1.91 -11.91 -5.62
CA THR A 553 1.39 -12.81 -4.58
C THR A 553 0.51 -12.06 -3.58
N ILE A 554 1.00 -10.97 -3.00
CA ILE A 554 0.27 -10.19 -1.99
C ILE A 554 -0.97 -9.53 -2.62
N SER A 555 -0.83 -8.95 -3.81
CA SER A 555 -1.94 -8.32 -4.54
C SER A 555 -3.12 -9.27 -4.79
N CYS A 556 -2.83 -10.55 -5.09
CA CYS A 556 -3.85 -11.58 -5.27
C CYS A 556 -4.47 -12.08 -3.96
N VAL A 557 -3.71 -12.10 -2.87
CA VAL A 557 -4.23 -12.49 -1.54
C VAL A 557 -5.13 -11.40 -0.96
N ASP A 558 -4.89 -10.13 -1.34
CA ASP A 558 -5.76 -9.02 -0.98
C ASP A 558 -7.07 -9.02 -1.78
N ASN A 559 -7.00 -9.09 -3.11
CA ASN A 559 -8.16 -8.92 -3.99
C ASN A 559 -8.92 -10.23 -4.32
N GLY A 560 -8.21 -11.35 -4.37
CA GLY A 560 -8.68 -12.64 -4.86
C GLY A 560 -8.60 -12.78 -6.38
N SER A 561 -8.80 -14.00 -6.89
CA SER A 561 -8.91 -14.25 -8.33
C SER A 561 -10.13 -13.56 -8.93
N THR A 562 -9.92 -12.80 -10.01
CA THR A 562 -10.99 -12.38 -10.93
C THR A 562 -11.42 -13.57 -11.80
N PRO A 563 -12.70 -13.68 -12.22
CA PRO A 563 -13.11 -14.67 -13.21
C PRO A 563 -12.50 -14.36 -14.58
N PRO A 564 -11.93 -15.34 -15.32
CA PRO A 564 -11.43 -15.11 -16.66
C PRO A 564 -12.50 -14.58 -17.62
N VAL A 565 -12.18 -13.50 -18.33
CA VAL A 565 -12.99 -12.97 -19.43
C VAL A 565 -12.74 -13.73 -20.73
N ASP A 566 -13.63 -13.61 -21.70
CA ASP A 566 -13.40 -14.17 -23.03
C ASP A 566 -12.35 -13.38 -23.85
N ASP A 567 -11.76 -14.06 -24.83
CA ASP A 567 -10.76 -13.54 -25.76
C ASP A 567 -11.12 -12.19 -26.41
N ALA A 568 -12.39 -11.96 -26.75
CA ALA A 568 -12.83 -10.75 -27.44
C ALA A 568 -12.95 -9.58 -26.45
N THR A 569 -13.42 -9.84 -25.24
CA THR A 569 -13.43 -8.89 -24.13
C THR A 569 -11.99 -8.54 -23.70
N ALA A 570 -11.10 -9.52 -23.58
CA ALA A 570 -9.69 -9.28 -23.30
C ALA A 570 -9.02 -8.39 -24.37
N LYS A 571 -9.23 -8.69 -25.66
CA LYS A 571 -8.73 -7.87 -26.79
C LYS A 571 -9.30 -6.46 -26.78
N LYS A 572 -10.60 -6.29 -26.46
CA LYS A 572 -11.22 -4.98 -26.30
C LYS A 572 -10.57 -4.19 -25.16
N ASN A 573 -10.27 -4.83 -24.04
CA ASN A 573 -9.64 -4.17 -22.89
C ASN A 573 -8.20 -3.73 -23.21
N ILE A 574 -7.40 -4.57 -23.89
CA ILE A 574 -6.06 -4.19 -24.36
C ILE A 574 -6.13 -3.00 -25.34
N LEU A 575 -7.06 -3.03 -26.30
CA LEU A 575 -7.29 -1.91 -27.22
C LEU A 575 -7.72 -0.62 -26.50
N GLU A 576 -8.49 -0.73 -25.42
CA GLU A 576 -8.87 0.42 -24.59
C GLU A 576 -7.65 0.97 -23.82
N THR A 577 -6.76 0.11 -23.30
CA THR A 577 -5.48 0.53 -22.70
C THR A 577 -4.63 1.32 -23.71
N TYR A 578 -4.46 0.82 -24.94
CA TYR A 578 -3.76 1.56 -26.01
C TYR A 578 -4.46 2.88 -26.37
N ARG A 579 -5.79 2.96 -26.24
CA ARG A 579 -6.59 4.17 -26.53
C ARG A 579 -6.49 5.22 -25.42
N VAL A 580 -6.34 4.83 -24.15
CA VAL A 580 -6.20 5.77 -23.01
C VAL A 580 -4.76 6.10 -22.67
N ALA A 581 -3.80 5.25 -23.07
CA ALA A 581 -2.37 5.50 -22.93
C ALA A 581 -1.60 5.11 -24.21
N PRO A 582 -1.67 5.92 -25.29
CA PRO A 582 -1.01 5.62 -26.56
C PRO A 582 0.51 5.42 -26.49
N PHE A 583 1.21 5.79 -25.40
CA PHE A 583 2.61 5.40 -25.21
C PHE A 583 2.81 3.87 -25.08
N THR A 584 1.74 3.12 -24.78
CA THR A 584 1.75 1.64 -24.69
C THR A 584 1.37 0.94 -26.00
N ASP A 585 1.02 1.65 -27.07
CA ASP A 585 0.59 1.05 -28.34
C ASP A 585 1.81 0.50 -29.13
N PRO A 586 1.94 -0.83 -29.33
CA PRO A 586 3.01 -1.45 -30.12
C PRO A 586 2.86 -1.26 -31.63
N GLY A 587 1.76 -0.65 -32.07
CA GLY A 587 1.45 -0.39 -33.46
C GLY A 587 1.00 -1.62 -34.22
N LYS A 588 1.32 -1.65 -35.52
CA LYS A 588 0.77 -2.63 -36.47
C LYS A 588 1.83 -3.41 -37.21
N ASN A 589 1.48 -4.64 -37.56
CA ASN A 589 2.25 -5.48 -38.47
C ASN A 589 2.08 -5.01 -39.93
N ALA A 590 2.93 -5.51 -40.81
CA ALA A 590 2.93 -5.14 -42.23
C ALA A 590 1.65 -5.54 -43.01
N ASP A 591 0.82 -6.43 -42.45
CA ASP A 591 -0.50 -6.79 -42.97
C ASP A 591 -1.64 -5.90 -42.44
N GLY A 592 -1.34 -4.94 -41.56
CA GLY A 592 -2.30 -4.05 -40.92
C GLY A 592 -2.95 -4.61 -39.65
N SER A 593 -2.60 -5.83 -39.22
CA SER A 593 -3.03 -6.36 -37.91
C SER A 593 -2.38 -5.59 -36.75
N GLN A 594 -3.12 -5.44 -35.66
CA GLN A 594 -2.62 -4.81 -34.43
C GLN A 594 -1.75 -5.80 -33.65
N ARG A 595 -0.61 -5.31 -33.14
CA ARG A 595 0.31 -6.09 -32.28
C ARG A 595 -0.18 -6.11 -30.82
N GLY A 596 0.31 -7.08 -30.04
CA GLY A 596 0.07 -7.16 -28.60
C GLY A 596 -1.37 -7.52 -28.20
N LEU A 597 -2.18 -8.02 -29.14
CA LEU A 597 -3.57 -8.42 -28.89
C LEU A 597 -3.72 -9.87 -28.41
N GLU A 598 -2.65 -10.46 -27.90
CA GLU A 598 -2.58 -11.80 -27.31
C GLU A 598 -3.21 -11.78 -25.90
N PRO A 599 -4.41 -12.36 -25.67
CA PRO A 599 -5.00 -12.37 -24.33
C PRO A 599 -4.16 -13.15 -23.34
N GLN A 600 -4.06 -12.63 -22.13
CA GLN A 600 -3.59 -13.34 -20.95
C GLN A 600 -4.74 -13.36 -19.95
N VAL A 601 -4.79 -14.38 -19.10
CA VAL A 601 -5.67 -14.34 -17.91
C VAL A 601 -5.03 -13.44 -16.85
N ASP A 602 -5.86 -12.85 -16.00
CA ASP A 602 -5.40 -12.12 -14.81
C ASP A 602 -4.45 -13.02 -13.99
N TRP A 603 -3.32 -12.49 -13.51
CA TRP A 603 -2.32 -13.33 -12.83
C TRP A 603 -2.85 -13.99 -11.55
N CYS A 604 -3.89 -13.42 -10.93
CA CYS A 604 -4.60 -14.00 -9.79
C CYS A 604 -5.45 -15.23 -10.14
N THR A 605 -5.68 -15.53 -11.42
CA THR A 605 -6.41 -16.73 -11.89
C THR A 605 -5.81 -18.03 -11.36
N TYR A 606 -4.48 -18.10 -11.24
CA TYR A 606 -3.77 -19.30 -10.81
C TYR A 606 -3.50 -19.36 -9.29
N TYR A 607 -3.74 -18.25 -8.57
CA TYR A 607 -3.62 -18.24 -7.11
C TYR A 607 -4.89 -18.81 -6.48
N LYS A 608 -4.75 -19.89 -5.71
CA LYS A 608 -5.83 -20.62 -5.02
C LYS A 608 -6.37 -19.89 -3.79
N VAL A 609 -6.50 -18.57 -3.86
CA VAL A 609 -6.75 -17.69 -2.70
C VAL A 609 -8.07 -16.93 -2.85
N LYS A 610 -8.71 -16.64 -1.71
CA LYS A 610 -9.83 -15.70 -1.65
C LYS A 610 -9.29 -14.35 -1.21
N GLY A 611 -9.80 -13.27 -1.80
CA GLY A 611 -9.44 -11.92 -1.39
C GLY A 611 -9.70 -11.71 0.09
N THR A 612 -8.67 -11.30 0.82
CA THR A 612 -8.67 -11.15 2.28
C THR A 612 -9.02 -9.73 2.74
N LEU A 613 -9.07 -8.76 1.82
CA LEU A 613 -9.57 -7.41 2.12
C LEU A 613 -11.09 -7.42 2.35
N ALA A 614 -11.52 -6.67 3.37
CA ALA A 614 -12.90 -6.67 3.83
C ALA A 614 -13.79 -5.83 2.90
N LYS A 615 -14.69 -6.50 2.16
CA LYS A 615 -15.56 -5.84 1.17
C LYS A 615 -16.73 -5.10 1.83
N GLY A 616 -17.07 -3.92 1.31
CA GLY A 616 -18.20 -3.12 1.77
C GLY A 616 -18.01 -2.42 3.12
N VAL A 617 -16.77 -2.35 3.65
CA VAL A 617 -16.48 -1.66 4.91
C VAL A 617 -16.33 -0.15 4.68
N GLU A 618 -16.99 0.64 5.50
CA GLU A 618 -16.91 2.10 5.53
C GLU A 618 -15.64 2.53 6.29
N ILE A 619 -14.66 3.13 5.59
CA ILE A 619 -13.55 3.89 6.19
C ILE A 619 -14.14 5.13 6.85
N LYS A 620 -13.65 5.50 8.04
CA LYS A 620 -14.27 6.54 8.88
C LYS A 620 -13.26 7.63 9.22
N ALA A 621 -13.66 8.61 10.03
CA ALA A 621 -12.81 9.76 10.33
C ALA A 621 -11.54 9.38 11.12
N LEU A 622 -10.37 9.62 10.55
CA LEU A 622 -9.09 9.45 11.22
C LEU A 622 -8.82 10.60 12.19
N SER A 623 -8.10 10.27 13.26
CA SER A 623 -7.67 11.27 14.24
C SER A 623 -6.26 11.71 13.95
N ASN A 624 -6.12 12.98 13.57
CA ASN A 624 -4.85 13.63 13.26
C ASN A 624 -4.04 12.95 12.13
N VAL A 625 -4.53 13.01 10.90
CA VAL A 625 -3.84 12.47 9.72
C VAL A 625 -3.59 13.54 8.67
N LEU A 626 -2.44 13.41 8.01
CA LEU A 626 -1.98 14.19 6.87
C LEU A 626 -1.98 13.28 5.63
N VAL A 627 -2.94 13.48 4.74
CA VAL A 627 -2.95 12.85 3.42
C VAL A 627 -2.15 13.75 2.47
N ILE A 628 -1.20 13.19 1.72
CA ILE A 628 -0.40 13.91 0.72
C ILE A 628 -0.73 13.33 -0.66
N SER A 629 -0.87 14.18 -1.67
CA SER A 629 -1.21 13.73 -3.03
C SER A 629 -0.73 14.70 -4.10
N THR A 630 0.01 14.16 -5.08
CA THR A 630 0.65 14.91 -6.17
C THR A 630 -0.28 15.04 -7.37
N THR A 631 -0.31 16.21 -8.02
CA THR A 631 -1.29 16.50 -9.10
C THR A 631 -1.22 15.56 -10.30
N TYR A 632 -0.02 15.14 -10.69
CA TYR A 632 0.23 14.18 -11.75
C TYR A 632 0.99 12.96 -11.19
N ASP A 633 0.57 12.46 -10.02
CA ASP A 633 1.00 11.15 -9.54
C ASP A 633 0.52 10.07 -10.54
N PRO A 634 1.42 9.34 -11.22
CA PRO A 634 1.04 8.37 -12.24
C PRO A 634 0.51 7.06 -11.65
N ALA A 635 0.99 6.66 -10.47
CA ALA A 635 0.73 5.34 -9.89
C ALA A 635 -0.46 5.37 -8.92
N THR A 636 -0.68 6.49 -8.23
CA THR A 636 -1.77 6.72 -7.30
C THR A 636 -2.44 8.08 -7.56
N PRO A 637 -3.31 8.15 -8.59
CA PRO A 637 -3.85 9.42 -9.09
C PRO A 637 -4.51 10.31 -8.04
N TYR A 638 -4.31 11.62 -8.19
CA TYR A 638 -4.74 12.67 -7.25
C TYR A 638 -6.15 12.52 -6.64
N PRO A 639 -7.21 12.13 -7.39
CA PRO A 639 -8.55 11.91 -6.81
C PRO A 639 -8.56 10.94 -5.61
N ASN A 640 -7.69 9.94 -5.56
CA ASN A 640 -7.62 8.99 -4.43
C ASN A 640 -7.28 9.71 -3.11
N GLY A 641 -6.37 10.69 -3.14
CA GLY A 641 -6.00 11.50 -1.97
C GLY A 641 -7.14 12.40 -1.51
N VAL A 642 -7.85 13.03 -2.46
CA VAL A 642 -9.05 13.84 -2.18
C VAL A 642 -10.16 12.99 -1.56
N VAL A 643 -10.41 11.80 -2.12
CA VAL A 643 -11.39 10.84 -1.60
C VAL A 643 -11.02 10.39 -0.19
N LEU A 644 -9.77 9.96 0.06
CA LEU A 644 -9.36 9.53 1.39
C LEU A 644 -9.46 10.66 2.42
N ALA A 645 -9.06 11.88 2.07
CA ALA A 645 -9.19 13.03 2.98
C ALA A 645 -10.66 13.36 3.30
N LYS A 646 -11.56 13.29 2.32
CA LYS A 646 -13.01 13.51 2.47
C LYS A 646 -13.71 12.38 3.26
N LEU A 647 -13.32 11.11 3.04
CA LEU A 647 -13.77 9.93 3.84
C LEU A 647 -13.32 10.05 5.30
N THR A 648 -12.04 10.34 5.50
CA THR A 648 -11.41 10.30 6.83
C THR A 648 -11.47 11.61 7.60
N GLY A 649 -12.09 12.66 7.06
CA GLY A 649 -12.10 13.99 7.68
C GLY A 649 -10.69 14.51 7.99
N SER A 650 -9.72 14.15 7.16
CA SER A 650 -8.30 14.48 7.34
C SER A 650 -7.94 15.81 6.70
N THR A 651 -6.69 16.24 6.86
CA THR A 651 -6.13 17.28 5.98
C THR A 651 -5.58 16.64 4.71
N LEU A 652 -5.85 17.28 3.58
CA LEU A 652 -5.14 17.03 2.33
C LEU A 652 -4.03 18.07 2.16
N LEU A 653 -2.83 17.60 1.83
CA LEU A 653 -1.76 18.40 1.25
C LEU A 653 -1.68 18.02 -0.24
N THR A 654 -2.13 18.94 -1.07
CA THR A 654 -2.00 18.85 -2.53
C THR A 654 -0.63 19.40 -2.92
N VAL A 655 0.11 18.65 -3.74
CA VAL A 655 1.44 19.03 -4.23
C VAL A 655 1.44 19.15 -5.75
N ALA A 656 1.94 20.29 -6.25
CA ALA A 656 2.09 20.59 -7.67
C ALA A 656 3.35 19.91 -8.22
N GLY A 657 3.20 18.69 -8.71
CA GLY A 657 4.29 17.87 -9.24
C GLY A 657 3.83 16.79 -10.20
N ASN A 658 4.80 16.07 -10.75
CA ASN A 658 4.65 14.99 -11.73
C ASN A 658 5.32 13.67 -11.26
N ASP A 659 5.68 13.59 -9.98
CA ASP A 659 6.30 12.45 -9.32
C ASP A 659 5.22 11.58 -8.62
N HIS A 660 5.51 10.30 -8.41
CA HIS A 660 4.72 9.46 -7.50
C HIS A 660 5.12 9.73 -6.05
N THR A 661 4.16 10.03 -5.17
CA THR A 661 4.38 10.56 -3.80
C THR A 661 5.08 11.94 -3.80
N SER A 662 5.31 12.55 -2.63
CA SER A 662 5.96 13.87 -2.55
C SER A 662 6.83 14.13 -1.32
N TYR A 663 6.53 13.52 -0.17
CA TYR A 663 7.39 13.64 1.01
C TYR A 663 8.68 12.83 0.81
N LEU A 664 9.81 13.42 1.21
CA LEU A 664 11.16 12.93 0.96
C LEU A 664 11.57 12.97 -0.53
N GLY A 665 10.70 13.46 -1.41
CA GLY A 665 11.00 13.75 -2.81
C GLY A 665 11.54 15.17 -3.05
N SER A 666 11.44 15.61 -4.29
CA SER A 666 11.88 16.92 -4.83
C SER A 666 11.25 18.14 -4.15
N HIS A 667 10.09 17.96 -3.51
CA HIS A 667 9.17 19.02 -3.12
C HIS A 667 9.52 19.63 -1.76
N ASP A 668 10.29 20.72 -1.77
CA ASP A 668 10.73 21.44 -0.56
C ASP A 668 9.56 21.90 0.32
N CYS A 669 8.40 22.23 -0.26
CA CYS A 669 7.22 22.61 0.52
C CYS A 669 6.55 21.41 1.21
N ALA A 670 6.45 20.26 0.53
CA ALA A 670 5.89 19.03 1.10
C ALA A 670 6.78 18.52 2.25
N ASN A 671 8.09 18.53 2.00
CA ASN A 671 9.13 18.24 2.99
C ASN A 671 8.97 19.11 4.26
N GLN A 672 8.84 20.43 4.14
CA GLN A 672 8.68 21.31 5.30
C GLN A 672 7.36 21.11 6.07
N ILE A 673 6.25 20.87 5.37
CA ILE A 673 4.93 20.66 5.99
C ILE A 673 4.91 19.33 6.76
N ALA A 674 5.36 18.24 6.13
CA ALA A 674 5.43 16.91 6.73
C ALA A 674 6.43 16.85 7.91
N ASP A 675 7.61 17.46 7.77
CA ASP A 675 8.59 17.59 8.85
C ASP A 675 8.02 18.33 10.06
N THR A 676 7.26 19.40 9.83
CA THR A 676 6.63 20.17 10.91
C THR A 676 5.54 19.33 11.57
N TYR A 677 4.67 18.70 10.77
CA TYR A 677 3.66 17.78 11.26
C TYR A 677 4.26 16.65 12.10
N LEU A 678 5.39 16.02 11.73
CA LEU A 678 6.01 15.02 12.60
C LEU A 678 6.49 15.61 13.94
N LYS A 679 7.06 16.82 13.94
CA LYS A 679 7.63 17.48 15.14
C LYS A 679 6.57 17.99 16.12
N THR A 680 5.50 18.61 15.62
CA THR A 680 4.51 19.35 16.44
C THR A 680 3.10 18.74 16.37
N LEU A 681 2.87 17.82 15.43
CA LEU A 681 1.53 17.36 15.02
C LEU A 681 0.60 18.48 14.53
N THR A 682 1.15 19.68 14.23
CA THR A 682 0.43 20.78 13.57
C THR A 682 0.77 20.81 12.08
N ILE A 683 -0.22 21.19 11.26
CA ILE A 683 -0.02 21.39 9.81
C ILE A 683 0.02 22.90 9.55
N PRO A 684 1.15 23.46 9.11
CA PRO A 684 1.22 24.87 8.71
C PRO A 684 0.31 25.15 7.51
N THR A 685 -0.40 26.28 7.54
CA THR A 685 -1.26 26.74 6.43
C THR A 685 -0.58 27.74 5.51
N ASP A 686 0.62 28.17 5.88
CA ASP A 686 1.31 29.38 5.41
C ASP A 686 2.80 29.12 5.13
N ILE A 687 3.11 27.99 4.46
CA ILE A 687 4.45 27.70 3.93
C ILE A 687 4.52 28.09 2.44
N THR A 688 5.49 28.93 2.11
CA THR A 688 5.78 29.36 0.75
C THR A 688 6.63 28.31 0.02
N GLY A 689 6.00 27.52 -0.86
CA GLY A 689 6.71 26.74 -1.87
C GLY A 689 7.22 27.62 -3.03
N ALA A 690 7.70 27.00 -4.12
CA ALA A 690 7.99 27.76 -5.33
C ALA A 690 6.73 28.50 -5.84
N THR A 691 6.87 29.77 -6.23
CA THR A 691 5.77 30.59 -6.73
C THR A 691 5.70 30.58 -8.26
N GLY A 692 4.48 30.45 -8.80
CA GLY A 692 4.24 30.37 -10.24
C GLY A 692 4.18 28.94 -10.80
N VAL A 693 4.17 27.91 -9.94
CA VAL A 693 4.01 26.50 -10.34
C VAL A 693 2.56 26.25 -10.77
N SER A 694 2.26 26.53 -12.04
CA SER A 694 0.93 26.38 -12.62
C SER A 694 0.68 24.96 -13.15
N THR A 695 0.59 23.96 -12.27
CA THR A 695 0.10 22.63 -12.68
C THR A 695 -1.38 22.72 -13.07
N LYS A 696 -1.63 22.69 -14.38
CA LYS A 696 -2.99 22.63 -14.94
C LYS A 696 -3.44 21.17 -14.99
N ASP A 697 -3.69 20.60 -13.82
CA ASP A 697 -4.29 19.27 -13.64
C ASP A 697 -5.62 19.14 -14.41
N ILE A 698 -5.89 17.93 -14.88
CA ILE A 698 -7.09 17.49 -15.58
C ILE A 698 -8.34 17.45 -14.68
N TYR A 699 -8.20 17.39 -13.35
CA TYR A 699 -9.34 17.31 -12.41
C TYR A 699 -9.56 18.56 -11.52
N SER A 700 -8.53 19.05 -10.82
CA SER A 700 -8.67 19.95 -9.65
C SER A 700 -8.98 21.43 -9.92
N LYS A 701 -8.95 21.90 -11.18
CA LYS A 701 -9.07 23.33 -11.56
C LYS A 701 -7.95 24.24 -11.02
N VAL A 702 -6.70 23.80 -11.19
CA VAL A 702 -5.46 24.61 -11.13
C VAL A 702 -5.02 25.06 -9.74
N ILE A 703 -3.80 24.66 -9.36
CA ILE A 703 -3.06 25.27 -8.25
C ILE A 703 -2.51 26.62 -8.74
N THR A 704 -3.21 27.71 -8.46
CA THR A 704 -2.78 29.06 -8.85
C THR A 704 -1.94 29.71 -7.74
N GLY A 705 -0.63 29.48 -7.73
CA GLY A 705 0.28 30.21 -6.84
C GLY A 705 1.50 29.41 -6.39
N ASN A 706 1.40 28.84 -5.18
CA ASN A 706 2.47 28.08 -4.55
C ASN A 706 2.43 26.61 -4.97
N GLU A 707 3.61 25.98 -5.01
CA GLU A 707 3.82 24.54 -5.23
C GLU A 707 3.01 23.61 -4.30
N CYS A 708 2.66 24.04 -3.09
CA CYS A 708 1.83 23.26 -2.16
C CYS A 708 0.55 24.01 -1.77
N GLN A 709 -0.55 23.28 -1.64
CA GLN A 709 -1.83 23.75 -1.09
C GLN A 709 -2.30 22.83 0.04
N VAL A 710 -2.61 23.41 1.20
CA VAL A 710 -3.17 22.69 2.35
C VAL A 710 -4.68 22.91 2.40
N ASP A 711 -5.46 21.83 2.35
CA ASP A 711 -6.91 21.83 2.53
C ASP A 711 -7.30 21.18 3.87
N THR A 712 -7.93 21.99 4.73
CA THR A 712 -8.44 21.59 6.04
C THR A 712 -9.97 21.48 6.09
N GLN A 713 -10.70 21.69 4.99
CA GLN A 713 -12.16 21.82 5.01
C GLN A 713 -12.89 20.55 5.48
N TRP A 714 -12.25 19.39 5.35
CA TRP A 714 -12.77 18.09 5.80
C TRP A 714 -12.49 17.80 7.29
N ARG A 715 -11.55 18.53 7.93
CA ARG A 715 -11.28 18.35 9.37
C ARG A 715 -12.46 18.84 10.20
N ALA A 716 -13.04 17.92 10.97
CA ALA A 716 -14.08 18.26 11.93
C ALA A 716 -13.53 19.27 12.97
N VAL A 717 -14.17 20.45 13.05
CA VAL A 717 -13.77 21.50 14.00
C VAL A 717 -14.23 21.11 15.41
N PRO A 718 -13.33 21.02 16.42
CA PRO A 718 -13.71 20.72 17.79
C PRO A 718 -14.71 21.74 18.34
N LYS A 719 -15.87 21.27 18.81
CA LYS A 719 -16.90 22.11 19.42
C LYS A 719 -17.49 21.45 20.66
N ALA A 720 -17.69 22.22 21.73
CA ALA A 720 -18.57 21.81 22.82
C ALA A 720 -19.98 22.39 22.60
N ALA A 721 -21.00 21.62 22.95
CA ALA A 721 -22.39 22.08 22.88
C ALA A 721 -22.67 23.10 24.00
N ASP A 722 -23.49 24.11 23.69
CA ASP A 722 -24.06 24.96 24.74
C ASP A 722 -25.10 24.16 25.55
N ALA A 723 -25.12 24.38 26.86
CA ALA A 723 -25.96 23.67 27.82
C ALA A 723 -26.60 24.65 28.82
N ALA A 724 -27.75 24.27 29.38
CA ALA A 724 -28.44 25.04 30.41
C ALA A 724 -28.74 24.15 31.62
N SER A 725 -28.61 24.71 32.83
CA SER A 725 -28.90 23.98 34.08
C SER A 725 -29.21 24.95 35.22
N SER A 726 -29.45 24.41 36.42
CA SER A 726 -29.50 25.15 37.67
C SER A 726 -28.49 24.60 38.68
N PRO A 727 -27.99 25.41 39.63
CA PRO A 727 -27.15 24.92 40.73
C PRO A 727 -27.79 23.72 41.44
N GLY A 728 -26.98 22.69 41.73
CA GLY A 728 -27.44 21.45 42.35
C GLY A 728 -28.21 20.49 41.44
N LYS A 729 -28.19 20.69 40.11
CA LYS A 729 -28.77 19.76 39.12
C LYS A 729 -27.70 19.08 38.28
N GLN A 730 -28.02 17.88 37.81
CA GLN A 730 -27.22 17.19 36.80
C GLN A 730 -27.44 17.81 35.42
N VAL A 731 -26.40 17.90 34.62
CA VAL A 731 -26.41 18.31 33.22
C VAL A 731 -25.45 17.42 32.43
N THR A 732 -25.77 17.10 31.19
CA THR A 732 -24.81 16.42 30.29
C THR A 732 -24.05 17.48 29.51
N LEU A 733 -22.74 17.55 29.71
CA LEU A 733 -21.86 18.30 28.82
C LEU A 733 -21.54 17.41 27.62
N SER A 734 -21.60 17.95 26.41
CA SER A 734 -21.22 17.20 25.20
C SER A 734 -20.31 18.00 24.29
N ALA A 735 -19.50 17.28 23.52
CA ALA A 735 -18.59 17.85 22.53
C ALA A 735 -18.45 16.91 21.34
N SER A 736 -18.09 17.45 20.18
CA SER A 736 -17.94 16.75 18.90
C SER A 736 -16.78 17.33 18.08
N GLY A 737 -16.36 16.61 17.03
CA GLY A 737 -15.17 16.97 16.24
C GLY A 737 -13.88 16.71 17.01
N LEU A 738 -13.87 15.70 17.87
CA LEU A 738 -12.73 15.33 18.72
C LEU A 738 -11.95 14.16 18.11
N ALA A 739 -10.67 14.05 18.47
CA ALA A 739 -9.85 12.88 18.18
C ALA A 739 -10.47 11.64 18.86
N ARG A 740 -10.86 10.65 18.06
CA ARG A 740 -11.46 9.39 18.50
C ARG A 740 -10.54 8.61 19.42
N GLY A 741 -11.14 7.89 20.37
CA GLY A 741 -10.42 7.09 21.36
C GLY A 741 -9.41 7.88 22.21
N SER A 742 -9.34 9.21 22.07
CA SER A 742 -8.33 10.05 22.71
C SER A 742 -8.88 10.61 24.01
N ASN A 743 -8.02 10.72 25.01
CA ASN A 743 -8.38 11.36 26.26
C ASN A 743 -8.62 12.86 26.01
N TYR A 744 -9.39 13.49 26.90
CA TYR A 744 -9.68 14.92 26.95
C TYR A 744 -9.90 15.36 28.39
N SER A 745 -9.53 16.59 28.69
CA SER A 745 -9.84 17.27 29.94
C SER A 745 -11.04 18.20 29.71
N VAL A 746 -12.04 18.15 30.60
CA VAL A 746 -13.24 19.00 30.51
C VAL A 746 -13.26 19.95 31.70
N THR A 747 -13.25 21.25 31.42
CA THR A 747 -13.15 22.31 32.42
C THR A 747 -14.29 23.31 32.23
N VAL A 748 -14.98 23.67 33.32
CA VAL A 748 -16.05 24.68 33.31
C VAL A 748 -15.67 25.82 34.25
N GLN A 749 -15.46 27.02 33.69
CA GLN A 749 -15.05 28.23 34.40
C GLN A 749 -16.03 29.37 34.12
N GLN A 750 -16.31 30.23 35.11
CA GLN A 750 -17.23 31.35 34.94
C GLN A 750 -16.67 32.32 33.89
N LYS A 751 -17.49 32.74 32.92
CA LYS A 751 -17.09 33.84 32.02
C LYS A 751 -16.98 35.10 32.87
N SER A 752 -15.78 35.62 33.04
CA SER A 752 -15.56 36.75 33.93
C SER A 752 -16.27 37.99 33.40
N ALA A 753 -17.21 38.51 34.18
CA ALA A 753 -17.86 39.77 33.85
C ALA A 753 -16.80 40.88 33.87
N GLN A 754 -16.46 41.44 32.70
CA GLN A 754 -15.46 42.52 32.55
C GLN A 754 -15.94 43.88 33.10
N SER A 755 -16.81 43.86 34.11
CA SER A 755 -17.39 45.01 34.80
C SER A 755 -16.65 45.33 36.10
N LYS A 756 -15.53 46.07 35.98
CA LYS A 756 -15.01 46.97 37.01
C LYS A 756 -14.53 46.36 38.36
N GLN A 757 -13.66 45.34 38.35
CA GLN A 757 -12.74 45.12 39.49
C GLN A 757 -11.28 45.00 39.04
N ARG A 758 -10.49 46.06 39.30
CA ARG A 758 -9.10 46.23 38.84
C ARG A 758 -8.07 45.78 39.89
N ALA A 759 -8.44 44.82 40.75
CA ALA A 759 -7.72 44.50 41.99
C ALA A 759 -7.45 43.00 42.23
N ALA A 760 -7.88 42.12 41.32
CA ALA A 760 -7.71 40.66 41.43
C ALA A 760 -6.75 40.09 40.37
N LEU A 761 -5.65 40.81 40.08
CA LEU A 761 -4.55 40.23 39.30
C LEU A 761 -3.76 39.27 40.19
N LEU A 762 -3.91 37.95 39.96
CA LEU A 762 -2.83 36.93 39.95
C LEU A 762 -3.36 35.48 39.93
N ALA A 763 -4.66 35.26 40.20
CA ALA A 763 -5.28 33.94 40.10
C ALA A 763 -6.52 33.96 39.20
N ALA A 764 -6.59 33.03 38.24
CA ALA A 764 -7.85 32.74 37.54
C ALA A 764 -8.84 32.08 38.52
N PRO A 765 -10.15 32.33 38.41
CA PRO A 765 -11.14 31.67 39.25
C PRO A 765 -11.10 30.15 39.05
N ALA A 766 -11.16 29.40 40.16
CA ALA A 766 -11.14 27.95 40.11
C ALA A 766 -12.34 27.41 39.30
N PRO A 767 -12.15 26.34 38.50
CA PRO A 767 -13.25 25.74 37.74
C PRO A 767 -14.28 25.10 38.66
N ILE A 768 -15.57 25.30 38.37
CA ILE A 768 -16.67 24.66 39.13
C ILE A 768 -16.83 23.17 38.79
N ILE A 769 -16.35 22.76 37.62
CA ILE A 769 -16.27 21.37 37.16
C ILE A 769 -14.90 21.21 36.49
N SER A 770 -14.15 20.19 36.88
CA SER A 770 -12.88 19.81 36.24
C SER A 770 -12.75 18.29 36.22
N VAL A 771 -12.89 17.71 35.03
CA VAL A 771 -12.72 16.28 34.77
C VAL A 771 -11.37 16.09 34.08
N LYS A 772 -10.44 15.41 34.79
CA LYS A 772 -9.04 15.31 34.41
C LYS A 772 -8.74 14.32 33.28
N SER A 773 -9.66 13.42 32.97
CA SER A 773 -9.63 12.57 31.77
C SER A 773 -11.03 12.04 31.49
N VAL A 774 -11.46 12.16 30.24
CA VAL A 774 -12.61 11.49 29.64
C VAL A 774 -12.21 11.14 28.21
N THR A 775 -12.42 9.90 27.80
CA THR A 775 -12.05 9.43 26.46
C THR A 775 -13.16 9.74 25.46
N ALA A 776 -12.81 10.37 24.34
CA ALA A 776 -13.73 10.57 23.23
C ALA A 776 -14.06 9.24 22.54
N SER A 777 -15.29 9.12 22.07
CA SER A 777 -15.87 7.90 21.48
C SER A 777 -15.29 7.57 20.09
N ALA A 778 -15.72 6.43 19.54
CA ALA A 778 -15.40 6.03 18.16
C ALA A 778 -16.05 6.94 17.09
N ASP A 779 -17.07 7.73 17.43
CA ASP A 779 -17.65 8.78 16.58
C ASP A 779 -17.01 10.17 16.79
N GLY A 780 -16.03 10.30 17.69
CA GLY A 780 -15.32 11.56 17.93
C GLY A 780 -16.11 12.54 18.79
N THR A 781 -16.92 12.02 19.71
CA THR A 781 -17.74 12.81 20.63
C THR A 781 -17.43 12.50 22.09
N ILE A 782 -17.85 13.40 22.98
CA ILE A 782 -17.91 13.19 24.42
C ILE A 782 -19.35 13.45 24.87
N SER A 783 -19.85 12.60 25.77
CA SER A 783 -21.11 12.80 26.48
C SER A 783 -20.83 12.53 27.97
N LEU A 784 -20.78 13.60 28.76
CA LEU A 784 -20.25 13.62 30.12
C LEU A 784 -21.30 14.16 31.10
N PRO A 785 -22.02 13.29 31.84
CA PRO A 785 -22.96 13.73 32.86
C PRO A 785 -22.20 14.27 34.09
N VAL A 786 -22.50 15.51 34.47
CA VAL A 786 -21.88 16.21 35.60
C VAL A 786 -22.95 16.84 36.50
N THR A 787 -22.66 16.93 37.80
CA THR A 787 -23.52 17.66 38.75
C THR A 787 -22.97 19.07 38.93
N VAL A 788 -23.80 20.08 38.69
CA VAL A 788 -23.45 21.48 38.97
C VAL A 788 -23.44 21.70 40.49
N PRO A 789 -22.40 22.32 41.08
CA PRO A 789 -22.39 22.64 42.51
C PRO A 789 -23.63 23.45 42.94
N ALA A 790 -24.12 23.21 44.16
CA ALA A 790 -25.35 23.85 44.66
C ALA A 790 -25.17 25.33 45.01
N ASP A 791 -23.93 25.75 45.22
CA ASP A 791 -23.44 27.10 45.51
C ASP A 791 -22.96 27.85 44.26
N ALA A 792 -22.98 27.22 43.07
CA ALA A 792 -22.58 27.86 41.82
C ALA A 792 -23.46 29.09 41.51
N ALA A 793 -22.83 30.18 41.08
CA ALA A 793 -23.53 31.42 40.75
C ALA A 793 -24.37 31.29 39.47
N VAL A 794 -25.48 32.04 39.41
CA VAL A 794 -26.28 32.22 38.19
C VAL A 794 -25.49 33.05 37.18
N GLY A 795 -25.45 32.63 35.92
CA GLY A 795 -24.69 33.28 34.84
C GLY A 795 -24.05 32.29 33.87
N ASP A 796 -23.23 32.81 32.95
CA ASP A 796 -22.57 32.01 31.92
C ASP A 796 -21.18 31.51 32.34
N TYR A 797 -20.91 30.26 31.98
CA TYR A 797 -19.63 29.58 32.16
C TYR A 797 -19.11 29.13 30.80
N SER A 798 -17.80 29.24 30.57
CA SER A 798 -17.14 28.60 29.43
C SER A 798 -16.97 27.12 29.73
N ILE A 799 -17.48 26.27 28.86
CA ILE A 799 -17.09 24.86 28.75
C ILE A 799 -15.87 24.84 27.83
N THR A 800 -14.77 24.26 28.29
CA THR A 800 -13.55 24.09 27.50
C THR A 800 -13.10 22.64 27.58
N VAL A 801 -12.96 22.00 26.42
CA VAL A 801 -12.53 20.61 26.26
C VAL A 801 -11.18 20.58 25.55
N THR A 802 -10.12 20.14 26.24
CA THR A 802 -8.72 20.29 25.81
C THR A 802 -7.96 18.97 25.91
N GLY A 803 -7.07 18.70 24.95
CA GLY A 803 -6.48 17.38 24.65
C GLY A 803 -6.07 16.48 25.82
N ILE A 804 -5.18 16.89 26.72
CA ILE A 804 -4.29 15.95 27.46
C ILE A 804 -3.27 15.30 26.50
N GLU A 805 -2.07 15.03 27.01
CA GLU A 805 -0.96 14.41 26.26
C GLU A 805 -0.71 15.14 24.91
N ASP A 806 -0.26 14.42 23.89
CA ASP A 806 0.22 15.03 22.64
C ASP A 806 -0.91 15.65 21.79
N ILE A 807 -2.16 15.22 21.99
CA ILE A 807 -3.35 15.78 21.32
C ILE A 807 -3.54 17.28 21.67
N ASN A 808 -3.01 17.75 22.82
CA ASN A 808 -3.04 19.17 23.19
C ASN A 808 -2.45 20.13 22.16
N GLN A 809 -1.48 19.70 21.35
CA GLN A 809 -0.81 20.57 20.38
C GLN A 809 -1.52 20.61 19.02
N VAL A 810 -2.47 19.69 18.79
CA VAL A 810 -3.01 19.36 17.46
C VAL A 810 -4.35 20.01 17.18
N LEU A 811 -5.23 20.02 18.18
CA LEU A 811 -6.63 20.39 18.02
C LEU A 811 -6.94 21.61 18.89
N ALA A 812 -7.60 22.59 18.29
CA ALA A 812 -8.14 23.73 19.03
C ALA A 812 -9.08 23.23 20.15
N PRO A 813 -9.10 23.88 21.33
CA PRO A 813 -10.02 23.48 22.40
C PRO A 813 -11.47 23.56 21.93
N ALA A 814 -12.24 22.50 22.18
CA ALA A 814 -13.68 22.50 21.93
C ALA A 814 -14.35 23.41 22.98
N ILE A 815 -14.89 24.55 22.53
CA ILE A 815 -15.48 25.59 23.37
C ILE A 815 -17.01 25.59 23.24
N GLY A 816 -17.70 25.87 24.34
CA GLY A 816 -19.15 26.04 24.45
C GLY A 816 -19.54 26.79 25.72
N THR A 817 -20.84 26.96 26.00
CA THR A 817 -21.35 27.72 27.15
C THR A 817 -22.24 26.87 28.04
N LEU A 818 -22.00 26.87 29.36
CA LEU A 818 -22.99 26.41 30.35
C LEU A 818 -23.66 27.65 30.97
N THR A 819 -24.93 27.88 30.66
CA THR A 819 -25.73 28.95 31.28
C THR A 819 -26.45 28.40 32.51
N LEU A 820 -26.08 28.88 33.70
CA LEU A 820 -26.76 28.53 34.94
C LEU A 820 -27.89 29.52 35.22
N VAL A 821 -29.13 29.03 35.19
CA VAL A 821 -30.34 29.80 35.52
C VAL A 821 -30.82 29.49 36.93
N LYS A 822 -31.43 30.48 37.60
CA LYS A 822 -32.05 30.29 38.91
C LYS A 822 -33.19 29.27 38.80
N ALA A 823 -33.16 28.23 39.62
CA ALA A 823 -34.18 27.18 39.61
C ALA A 823 -35.59 27.78 39.82
N THR A 824 -36.44 27.66 38.81
CA THR A 824 -37.87 27.97 38.92
C THR A 824 -38.52 26.93 39.81
N VAL A 825 -38.93 27.36 41.02
CA VAL A 825 -39.79 26.54 41.89
C VAL A 825 -41.11 26.28 41.14
N PRO A 826 -41.53 25.02 40.94
CA PRO A 826 -42.82 24.73 40.30
C PRO A 826 -43.95 25.33 41.14
N SER A 827 -44.69 26.28 40.58
CA SER A 827 -45.87 26.83 41.23
C SER A 827 -46.96 25.75 41.29
N THR A 828 -47.41 25.42 42.50
CA THR A 828 -48.47 24.42 42.73
C THR A 828 -49.72 24.74 41.90
N PRO A 829 -50.31 23.77 41.19
CA PRO A 829 -51.50 24.03 40.35
C PRO A 829 -52.74 24.25 41.21
N THR A 830 -53.15 25.52 41.39
CA THR A 830 -54.40 25.88 42.07
C THR A 830 -55.60 25.61 41.15
N THR A 831 -56.49 24.72 41.58
CA THR A 831 -57.70 24.34 40.84
C THR A 831 -58.88 25.29 41.09
N THR A 832 -59.47 25.84 40.04
CA THR A 832 -60.83 26.41 40.05
C THR A 832 -61.55 26.14 38.71
N PRO A 833 -62.90 26.09 38.68
CA PRO A 833 -63.68 25.34 37.67
C PRO A 833 -64.15 26.18 36.45
N PRO A 834 -64.84 25.60 35.44
CA PRO A 834 -64.81 26.11 34.07
C PRO A 834 -65.93 27.11 33.70
N THR A 835 -65.66 27.90 32.66
CA THR A 835 -66.65 28.63 31.87
C THR A 835 -66.36 28.54 30.37
N THR A 836 -67.43 28.38 29.58
CA THR A 836 -67.45 28.26 28.10
C THR A 836 -68.81 28.73 27.59
N PRO A 837 -68.98 29.06 26.30
CA PRO A 837 -68.03 29.61 25.33
C PRO A 837 -68.58 30.86 24.59
N ALA A 838 -67.75 31.60 23.83
CA ALA A 838 -68.22 32.68 22.96
C ALA A 838 -67.40 32.86 21.66
N THR A 839 -67.97 32.38 20.55
CA THR A 839 -67.91 32.88 19.16
C THR A 839 -66.61 33.39 18.49
N SER A 840 -66.26 32.67 17.40
CA SER A 840 -65.59 33.06 16.13
C SER A 840 -65.89 34.48 15.57
N PRO A 841 -65.18 35.02 14.52
CA PRO A 841 -64.74 34.29 13.30
C PRO A 841 -63.43 34.67 12.57
N GLY A 842 -62.97 33.77 11.69
CA GLY A 842 -62.07 34.04 10.55
C GLY A 842 -60.55 34.00 10.83
N SER A 843 -59.67 33.71 9.85
CA SER A 843 -59.88 33.27 8.46
C SER A 843 -58.62 32.57 7.88
N THR A 844 -58.78 31.83 6.77
CA THR A 844 -57.72 31.35 5.85
C THR A 844 -58.07 31.83 4.43
N PRO A 845 -57.10 32.16 3.53
CA PRO A 845 -56.38 31.14 2.75
C PRO A 845 -54.95 31.47 2.21
N VAL A 846 -54.24 30.40 1.81
CA VAL A 846 -53.33 30.17 0.64
C VAL A 846 -52.75 31.36 -0.19
N VAL A 847 -51.43 31.34 -0.53
CA VAL A 847 -50.80 31.53 -1.89
C VAL A 847 -49.24 31.55 -1.88
N LYS A 848 -48.60 31.27 -3.05
CA LYS A 848 -47.14 31.19 -3.38
C LYS A 848 -46.39 32.56 -3.49
N PRO A 849 -45.03 32.59 -3.56
CA PRO A 849 -44.22 32.56 -4.83
C PRO A 849 -43.18 31.40 -4.83
N ALA A 850 -42.47 30.93 -5.89
CA ALA A 850 -41.90 31.47 -7.16
C ALA A 850 -40.54 32.23 -7.01
N GLY A 851 -39.48 32.00 -7.81
CA GLY A 851 -39.29 31.12 -8.99
C GLY A 851 -37.80 30.90 -9.40
N ASN A 852 -37.54 30.44 -10.64
CA ASN A 852 -36.26 29.88 -11.15
C ASN A 852 -35.15 30.89 -11.51
N ILE A 853 -33.88 30.44 -11.49
CA ILE A 853 -32.83 30.85 -12.47
C ILE A 853 -32.03 29.62 -12.98
N THR A 854 -32.27 29.33 -14.26
CA THR A 854 -31.55 28.57 -15.32
C THR A 854 -30.18 27.88 -15.12
N ASP A 855 -30.11 26.62 -15.60
CA ASP A 855 -28.96 25.97 -16.25
C ASP A 855 -28.71 26.53 -17.67
N PRO A 856 -27.48 26.38 -18.22
CA PRO A 856 -27.39 25.89 -19.60
C PRO A 856 -26.18 24.96 -19.88
N GLY A 857 -26.41 23.73 -20.38
CA GLY A 857 -25.39 23.14 -21.27
C GLY A 857 -25.35 21.65 -21.64
N GLN A 858 -26.37 20.81 -21.44
CA GLN A 858 -26.32 19.45 -22.01
C GLN A 858 -26.60 19.43 -23.52
N ASN A 859 -25.82 18.64 -24.29
CA ASN A 859 -26.21 18.12 -25.60
C ASN A 859 -25.36 16.89 -26.00
N ALA A 860 -26.04 15.77 -26.25
CA ALA A 860 -25.59 14.52 -26.90
C ALA A 860 -24.25 13.86 -26.46
N GLY A 861 -24.18 12.55 -26.25
CA GLY A 861 -25.18 11.49 -26.44
C GLY A 861 -24.59 10.32 -27.22
N GLY A 862 -24.20 9.25 -26.52
CA GLY A 862 -23.50 8.10 -27.10
C GLY A 862 -23.42 6.94 -26.11
N GLU A 863 -24.57 6.40 -25.72
CA GLU A 863 -24.65 5.24 -24.84
C GLU A 863 -24.11 3.97 -25.52
N LEU A 864 -23.27 3.22 -24.81
CA LEU A 864 -22.89 1.84 -25.15
C LEU A 864 -23.00 0.97 -23.87
N PRO A 865 -23.28 -0.34 -24.00
CA PRO A 865 -23.94 -1.10 -22.94
C PRO A 865 -23.02 -1.51 -21.77
N ASN A 866 -23.62 -1.57 -20.58
CA ASN A 866 -23.01 -2.07 -19.37
C ASN A 866 -22.68 -3.58 -19.46
N THR A 867 -21.39 -3.91 -19.39
CA THR A 867 -20.89 -5.24 -19.02
C THR A 867 -19.68 -5.06 -18.10
N GLY A 868 -19.89 -5.17 -16.79
CA GLY A 868 -18.81 -5.05 -15.80
C GLY A 868 -17.90 -6.28 -15.84
N ALA A 869 -16.59 -6.06 -15.96
CA ALA A 869 -15.56 -7.08 -15.86
C ALA A 869 -14.25 -6.41 -15.45
N ASP A 870 -13.88 -6.54 -14.17
CA ASP A 870 -12.64 -5.98 -13.63
C ASP A 870 -11.44 -6.79 -14.15
N VAL A 871 -10.56 -6.15 -14.93
CA VAL A 871 -9.34 -6.78 -15.47
C VAL A 871 -8.16 -5.86 -15.20
N ARG A 872 -7.36 -6.18 -14.18
CA ARG A 872 -6.16 -5.39 -13.82
C ARG A 872 -4.99 -5.82 -14.72
N TRP A 873 -4.59 -4.96 -15.65
CA TRP A 873 -3.34 -5.12 -16.41
C TRP A 873 -2.19 -4.35 -15.72
N PRO A 874 -0.93 -4.81 -15.82
CA PRO A 874 0.16 -4.25 -15.04
C PRO A 874 0.77 -3.03 -15.72
N VAL A 875 0.38 -1.85 -15.26
CA VAL A 875 1.28 -0.69 -15.23
C VAL A 875 1.50 -0.32 -13.76
N LEU A 876 2.08 -1.28 -13.05
CA LEU A 876 2.31 -1.31 -11.62
C LEU A 876 3.81 -1.47 -11.38
N GLY A 877 4.50 -0.33 -11.30
CA GLY A 877 5.97 -0.25 -11.28
C GLY A 877 6.60 -0.13 -9.90
N ALA A 878 7.89 0.22 -9.91
CA ALA A 878 8.73 0.07 -8.73
C ALA A 878 8.62 1.24 -7.75
N GLY A 879 8.20 0.92 -6.52
CA GLY A 879 8.54 1.69 -5.31
C GLY A 879 10.04 1.76 -4.98
N GLY A 880 10.93 1.35 -5.90
CA GLY A 880 12.39 1.43 -5.74
C GLY A 880 12.93 2.86 -5.92
N LEU A 881 12.13 3.77 -6.47
CA LEU A 881 12.58 5.12 -6.84
C LEU A 881 12.41 6.18 -5.76
N LEU A 882 11.54 5.94 -4.76
CA LEU A 882 11.59 6.68 -3.49
C LEU A 882 12.96 6.57 -2.81
N ILE A 883 13.72 5.52 -3.13
CA ILE A 883 15.08 5.27 -2.64
C ILE A 883 16.14 5.89 -3.56
N ALA A 884 16.08 5.63 -4.86
CA ALA A 884 17.09 6.12 -5.82
C ALA A 884 17.00 7.63 -6.09
N GLY A 885 15.79 8.17 -6.27
CA GLY A 885 15.55 9.60 -6.46
C GLY A 885 15.98 10.42 -5.25
N LEU A 886 15.65 9.95 -4.04
CA LEU A 886 16.11 10.53 -2.77
C LEU A 886 17.65 10.52 -2.68
N ALA A 887 18.33 9.43 -3.06
CA ALA A 887 19.79 9.34 -3.02
C ALA A 887 20.45 10.36 -3.97
N LEU A 888 19.93 10.51 -5.19
CA LEU A 888 20.39 11.52 -6.16
C LEU A 888 20.11 12.94 -5.67
N TYR A 889 18.91 13.19 -5.13
CA TYR A 889 18.48 14.49 -4.60
C TYR A 889 19.33 14.92 -3.39
N LEU A 890 19.54 14.05 -2.40
CA LEU A 890 20.43 14.28 -1.25
C LEU A 890 21.87 14.55 -1.71
N GLY A 891 22.37 13.77 -2.68
CA GLY A 891 23.67 13.97 -3.31
C GLY A 891 23.77 15.29 -4.09
N SER A 892 22.65 15.91 -4.46
CA SER A 892 22.58 17.24 -5.06
C SER A 892 22.54 18.35 -4.00
N LEU A 893 21.77 18.17 -2.91
CA LEU A 893 21.68 19.11 -1.79
C LEU A 893 23.02 19.31 -1.09
N GLN A 894 23.77 18.22 -0.85
CA GLN A 894 25.14 18.30 -0.33
C GLN A 894 26.05 19.10 -1.26
N ARG A 895 25.94 18.91 -2.58
CA ARG A 895 26.72 19.65 -3.59
C ARG A 895 26.30 21.11 -3.76
N ARG A 896 25.03 21.46 -3.49
CA ARG A 896 24.56 22.86 -3.46
C ARG A 896 25.02 23.57 -2.18
N ARG A 897 24.93 22.93 -1.01
CA ARG A 897 25.39 23.49 0.28
C ARG A 897 26.93 23.52 0.45
N ALA A 898 27.68 22.77 -0.35
CA ALA A 898 29.14 22.88 -0.42
C ALA A 898 29.64 24.02 -1.35
N LYS A 899 28.73 24.83 -1.91
CA LYS A 899 29.03 25.98 -2.78
C LYS A 899 28.56 27.33 -2.18
N HIS A 900 28.11 27.32 -0.93
CA HIS A 900 27.68 28.48 -0.15
C HIS A 900 28.36 28.48 1.21
#